data_AF-A0A8T8X6B1-F1
#
_entry.id   AF-A0A8T8X6B1-F1
#
_cell.length_a   1.000
_cell.length_b   1.000
_cell.length_c   1.000
_cell.angle_alpha   90.00
_cell.angle_beta   90.00
_cell.angle_gamma   90.00
#
_symmetry.space_group_name_H-M   'P 1'
#
loop_
_entity.id
_entity.type
_entity.pdbx_description
1 polymer ?
#
loop_
_entity_poly.entity_id
_entity_poly.type
_entity_poly.pdbx_seq_one_letter_code
_entity_poly.pdbx_strand_id
1 'polypeptide(L)'
;MWLDRIAGHSTPSGPQVDSRSNSPLPPRRTSSRLSPNIQNNRPGSSRQTSSLSVLLTPSDSTTSLPATARGDRSPLRQIAARSRPSDVADPLDILNGILGKQNADRNSSPDVDSDFKPAELVEDIDFQGLSLEDFVSKKDEPRRIISTDLGAQTVQQFEREQNKFQDLHSAITSCDEVSSSMETYLNDFQNELGTVSAEIETLQIRSIQLTAMLENRRNVEQLLGPAVEEISISPKTVKLIAEGPIDENWVKALNEMETRSASIEAKVSGSSSTKSVEDVRPLLTDIKNKAVERIRDYLVSQIRALRSPNINAQILQQQRLVKFKDLYSYISRAHPGLTGQITQAYINTMRWYYLSHFSRYRQALESIKVYPSDRNEVLGGDPSAHKTGSAVAGSRAGSAAHDPFSLGRRVDILRTGAQIAISSYLAEEDNSFHGLEVPFRNFNLAVVDNVSAEYSFMTEMFSTLSFQQISRKAVEIFEPVFGLGQTLTKQLIEHTTDALGVLICVRLNQHAAFELQRRKVPVADSYINGVNMQLWPRFQVIMDTQCESLKRVAANTGRSAVSALSLAGGDDLNKSSAPHFLTQRFGQLLHGILVLSSDAGDDEPVANSLKRLTAEFDNLLTKLSRIGGDAKRRERFLYNNYSLVLAIISDTQGKLAIEQKQLSFSPPQNLGTASTSKSHCIARSRLLPLLRRRGFSSTGAARADVTHAVIGGGVVGLAVARELAGREGTSTILLERHDAPGTETSSRNSEVIHAGLYYGTDTLKAKLCIQGKEMLYDLLQRQGLPYRNTGKWLVAQDDPERDSLERMHAHAQRIGVPTRFLSRQETERREPEVRALAGVLESPTTGIFDSHSLITYLQGDLEHRGGDCAFLTRVTGLRPLGPGQGYEITAVSADGAETSITAETVVNSAGLGACAVSNMLLPAARHRTMHYAKGTYLSYAASFPKTSVLVYPAVTKAQAGLGIHLTLDMGGQIRFGPDSEWVDSPDDLAPNPARLEPALPLIKKYLPNVDVTAVSVSYCGIRPKLNKDSGSSFGSSKVWQDFEIQEEEGFPGFINLLGIESPGLTSSLAIGKMVKEMLY
;
A
#
# COMPACT_ATOMS: atom_id res chain seq x y z
N MET A 1 2.34 -8.25 17.41
CA MET A 1 2.14 -7.29 18.52
C MET A 1 1.85 -7.95 19.89
N TRP A 2 2.22 -9.22 20.13
CA TRP A 2 1.74 -9.93 21.34
C TRP A 2 2.73 -9.93 22.54
N LEU A 3 4.03 -9.74 22.30
CA LEU A 3 5.08 -10.00 23.31
C LEU A 3 5.50 -8.83 24.21
N ASP A 4 5.14 -7.58 23.88
CA ASP A 4 5.35 -6.40 24.75
C ASP A 4 4.50 -6.45 26.05
N ARG A 5 3.85 -7.60 26.29
CA ARG A 5 2.85 -7.87 27.32
C ARG A 5 3.26 -9.00 28.28
N ILE A 6 4.38 -9.69 28.08
CA ILE A 6 4.96 -10.68 29.05
C ILE A 6 6.32 -10.22 29.61
N ALA A 7 6.98 -9.27 28.95
CA ALA A 7 7.98 -8.46 29.61
C ALA A 7 7.24 -7.44 30.49
N GLY A 8 7.31 -7.61 31.82
CA GLY A 8 6.65 -6.73 32.80
C GLY A 8 7.33 -5.37 32.95
N HIS A 9 7.51 -4.65 31.84
CA HIS A 9 8.18 -3.36 31.79
C HIS A 9 7.34 -2.36 30.99
N SER A 10 6.94 -1.28 31.65
CA SER A 10 6.36 -0.10 31.04
C SER A 10 7.30 0.47 29.98
N THR A 11 6.85 0.55 28.73
CA THR A 11 7.47 1.46 27.76
C THR A 11 7.27 2.90 28.26
N PRO A 12 8.29 3.76 28.19
CA PRO A 12 8.16 5.14 28.66
C PRO A 12 7.16 5.89 27.78
N SER A 13 6.15 6.46 28.42
CA SER A 13 5.25 7.43 27.79
C SER A 13 6.04 8.63 27.25
N GLY A 14 5.54 9.21 26.15
CA GLY A 14 6.08 10.43 25.58
C GLY A 14 6.06 11.61 26.58
N PRO A 15 6.84 12.67 26.33
CA PRO A 15 7.13 13.68 27.34
C PRO A 15 5.87 14.46 27.75
N GLN A 16 5.39 14.21 28.98
CA GLN A 16 4.43 15.10 29.62
C GLN A 16 5.13 16.40 30.03
N VAL A 17 4.50 17.51 29.67
CA VAL A 17 4.97 18.86 29.99
C VAL A 17 4.45 19.22 31.39
N ASP A 18 5.27 19.00 32.41
CA ASP A 18 4.99 19.51 33.76
C ASP A 18 5.67 20.85 34.00
N SER A 19 4.93 21.76 34.61
CA SER A 19 5.29 23.16 34.76
C SER A 19 5.46 23.57 36.22
N ARG A 20 6.63 24.18 36.54
CA ARG A 20 6.94 24.89 37.80
C ARG A 20 7.04 23.98 39.05
N SER A 21 7.88 24.24 40.05
CA SER A 21 9.00 25.19 40.22
C SER A 21 9.75 24.84 41.51
N ASN A 22 11.08 24.88 41.53
CA ASN A 22 11.93 25.49 42.58
C ASN A 22 13.41 25.10 42.40
N SER A 23 14.30 26.10 42.43
CA SER A 23 15.76 25.96 42.46
C SER A 23 16.29 26.08 43.91
N PRO A 24 17.51 25.64 44.23
CA PRO A 24 18.65 26.55 44.07
C PRO A 24 19.99 25.94 43.60
N LEU A 25 20.89 26.86 43.25
CA LEU A 25 22.23 26.78 42.62
C LEU A 25 23.30 25.90 43.31
N PRO A 26 24.34 25.45 42.56
CA PRO A 26 25.68 25.13 43.08
C PRO A 26 26.74 26.23 42.76
N PRO A 27 27.86 26.33 43.51
CA PRO A 27 28.83 27.44 43.42
C PRO A 27 30.09 27.20 42.55
N ARG A 28 30.78 28.30 42.19
CA ARG A 28 32.07 28.38 41.47
C ARG A 28 33.33 28.23 42.36
N ARG A 29 34.45 27.78 41.76
CA ARG A 29 35.89 28.18 41.95
C ARG A 29 36.70 27.56 40.76
N THR A 30 37.40 28.25 39.85
CA THR A 30 38.70 29.02 39.90
C THR A 30 39.92 28.19 40.36
N SER A 31 41.13 28.20 39.76
CA SER A 31 41.66 28.76 38.48
C SER A 31 43.21 28.51 38.34
N SER A 32 43.74 28.46 37.10
CA SER A 32 45.18 28.73 36.72
C SER A 32 46.26 27.68 37.11
N ARG A 33 47.49 27.59 36.55
CA ARG A 33 48.27 28.44 35.61
C ARG A 33 49.54 27.70 35.05
N LEU A 34 50.19 28.26 34.01
CA LEU A 34 51.62 28.18 33.59
C LEU A 34 52.11 27.19 32.48
N SER A 35 52.97 27.76 31.61
CA SER A 35 53.85 27.17 30.57
C SER A 35 55.34 27.43 30.98
N PRO A 36 56.45 27.02 30.27
CA PRO A 36 56.76 27.37 28.86
C PRO A 36 57.73 26.44 28.04
N ASN A 37 57.92 26.76 26.73
CA ASN A 37 59.12 26.74 25.82
C ASN A 37 60.44 25.95 26.21
N ILE A 38 61.35 25.46 25.31
CA ILE A 38 61.68 25.74 23.88
C ILE A 38 62.70 24.71 23.25
N GLN A 39 62.87 24.69 21.90
CA GLN A 39 64.04 24.16 21.09
C GLN A 39 64.37 22.63 21.07
N ASN A 40 65.06 22.04 20.06
CA ASN A 40 65.32 22.36 18.63
C ASN A 40 65.85 21.10 17.90
N ASN A 41 65.49 20.85 16.62
CA ASN A 41 66.43 20.48 15.54
C ASN A 41 65.77 20.29 14.15
N ARG A 42 66.51 20.72 13.13
CA ARG A 42 66.30 20.65 11.65
C ARG A 42 67.57 19.99 11.04
N PRO A 43 67.83 19.93 9.71
CA PRO A 43 67.04 20.25 8.48
C PRO A 43 66.89 19.02 7.53
N GLY A 44 66.08 19.00 6.45
CA GLY A 44 66.25 19.62 5.10
C GLY A 44 66.20 18.51 4.00
N SER A 45 66.08 18.73 2.67
CA SER A 45 65.81 19.92 1.85
C SER A 45 65.24 19.53 0.45
N SER A 46 64.53 20.46 -0.20
CA SER A 46 64.18 20.58 -1.64
C SER A 46 65.42 20.64 -2.60
N ARG A 47 65.36 20.49 -3.95
CA ARG A 47 64.57 21.25 -4.97
C ARG A 47 64.62 20.64 -6.41
N GLN A 48 63.88 21.28 -7.34
CA GLN A 48 63.67 21.07 -8.80
C GLN A 48 64.87 20.74 -9.74
N THR A 49 64.61 20.07 -10.89
CA THR A 49 64.79 20.58 -12.29
C THR A 49 64.11 19.66 -13.35
N SER A 50 63.90 20.18 -14.58
CA SER A 50 63.28 19.57 -15.79
C SER A 50 64.17 18.51 -16.50
N SER A 51 63.75 17.68 -17.49
CA SER A 51 63.04 18.02 -18.76
C SER A 51 62.59 16.76 -19.57
N LEU A 52 61.63 16.92 -20.51
CA LEU A 52 61.31 16.08 -21.72
C LEU A 52 60.97 14.58 -21.49
N SER A 53 59.78 14.05 -21.84
CA SER A 53 59.34 13.80 -23.24
C SER A 53 57.86 13.37 -23.41
N VAL A 54 57.13 14.05 -24.31
CA VAL A 54 56.17 13.55 -25.35
C VAL A 54 55.27 12.32 -25.07
N LEU A 55 53.94 12.53 -24.88
CA LEU A 55 52.86 12.02 -25.77
C LEU A 55 51.42 12.48 -25.39
N LEU A 56 50.53 12.40 -26.39
CA LEU A 56 49.11 12.81 -26.46
C LEU A 56 48.21 11.54 -26.56
N THR A 57 46.89 11.46 -26.31
CA THR A 57 45.79 12.41 -25.96
C THR A 57 44.63 11.59 -25.30
N PRO A 58 43.54 12.20 -24.74
CA PRO A 58 42.48 11.49 -24.00
C PRO A 58 41.27 11.08 -24.86
N SER A 59 40.32 10.30 -24.30
CA SER A 59 38.89 10.25 -24.72
C SER A 59 37.99 9.56 -23.67
N ASP A 60 36.85 10.20 -23.38
CA ASP A 60 35.45 9.73 -23.17
C ASP A 60 35.13 8.45 -22.36
N SER A 61 34.10 8.36 -21.49
CA SER A 61 32.77 9.03 -21.35
C SER A 61 31.73 8.71 -22.43
N THR A 62 31.06 7.55 -22.30
CA THR A 62 29.80 7.26 -23.01
C THR A 62 28.65 6.99 -22.04
N THR A 63 27.63 7.85 -22.11
CA THR A 63 26.30 7.60 -21.55
C THR A 63 25.46 6.79 -22.53
N SER A 64 24.87 5.70 -22.06
CA SER A 64 23.75 5.02 -22.71
C SER A 64 22.77 4.63 -21.60
N LEU A 65 21.47 4.89 -21.76
CA LEU A 65 20.42 3.98 -22.26
C LEU A 65 19.06 4.64 -21.93
N PRO A 66 17.87 4.12 -22.33
CA PRO A 66 17.63 2.83 -22.99
C PRO A 66 16.76 2.86 -24.26
N ALA A 67 16.82 1.75 -24.99
CA ALA A 67 15.69 1.23 -25.74
C ALA A 67 15.04 0.06 -24.97
N THR A 68 13.72 -0.08 -25.09
CA THR A 68 13.00 -1.35 -24.91
C THR A 68 12.24 -1.58 -26.22
N ALA A 69 12.52 -2.56 -27.09
CA ALA A 69 12.91 -3.96 -26.94
C ALA A 69 11.76 -4.91 -26.54
N ARG A 70 11.08 -5.48 -27.57
CA ARG A 70 10.82 -6.92 -27.83
C ARG A 70 9.45 -7.17 -28.48
N GLY A 71 9.32 -8.24 -29.29
CA GLY A 71 8.02 -8.84 -29.62
C GLY A 71 7.90 -9.45 -31.02
N ASP A 72 8.17 -10.75 -31.15
CA ASP A 72 8.18 -11.57 -32.36
C ASP A 72 6.92 -11.63 -33.27
N ARG A 73 7.19 -11.68 -34.58
CA ARG A 73 6.66 -12.60 -35.63
C ARG A 73 5.16 -12.94 -35.75
N SER A 74 4.59 -12.42 -36.85
CA SER A 74 3.78 -13.14 -37.88
C SER A 74 2.33 -13.55 -37.56
N PRO A 75 1.51 -13.96 -38.56
CA PRO A 75 1.43 -13.57 -39.98
C PRO A 75 0.02 -13.03 -40.35
N LEU A 76 -0.20 -12.54 -41.59
CA LEU A 76 -1.41 -12.77 -42.43
C LEU A 76 -1.39 -11.90 -43.71
N ARG A 77 -2.28 -12.22 -44.68
CA ARG A 77 -2.26 -11.71 -46.07
C ARG A 77 -3.43 -10.77 -46.36
N GLN A 78 -3.19 -9.80 -47.24
CA GLN A 78 -4.17 -8.97 -47.99
C GLN A 78 -5.09 -7.99 -47.21
N ILE A 79 -5.08 -6.72 -47.62
CA ILE A 79 -6.13 -6.12 -48.47
C ILE A 79 -5.57 -4.82 -49.13
N ALA A 80 -6.21 -4.36 -50.21
CA ALA A 80 -5.66 -3.42 -51.19
C ALA A 80 -5.73 -1.93 -50.80
N ALA A 81 -4.87 -1.10 -51.42
CA ALA A 81 -5.27 -0.10 -52.44
C ALA A 81 -4.34 1.14 -52.49
N ARG A 82 -3.64 1.35 -53.62
CA ARG A 82 -3.85 2.48 -54.56
C ARG A 82 -2.74 2.54 -55.62
N SER A 83 -3.16 2.76 -56.86
CA SER A 83 -2.31 3.05 -58.02
C SER A 83 -1.73 4.46 -57.96
N ARG A 84 -0.56 4.66 -58.57
CA ARG A 84 0.01 5.99 -58.83
C ARG A 84 -0.68 6.63 -60.06
N PRO A 85 -0.78 7.96 -60.15
CA PRO A 85 -1.25 8.65 -61.35
C PRO A 85 -0.26 8.45 -62.52
N SER A 86 -0.80 8.44 -63.74
CA SER A 86 -0.16 7.86 -64.92
C SER A 86 0.28 8.90 -65.96
N ASP A 87 0.90 10.01 -65.52
CA ASP A 87 1.14 11.17 -66.40
C ASP A 87 2.48 11.90 -66.13
N VAL A 88 3.51 11.13 -65.77
CA VAL A 88 4.91 11.58 -65.75
C VAL A 88 5.77 10.46 -66.33
N ALA A 89 6.43 10.72 -67.45
CA ALA A 89 7.33 9.77 -68.12
C ALA A 89 8.63 9.58 -67.33
N ASP A 90 9.24 8.40 -67.44
CA ASP A 90 10.49 8.07 -66.74
C ASP A 90 11.65 8.94 -67.31
N PRO A 91 12.42 9.66 -66.48
CA PRO A 91 13.52 10.50 -66.95
C PRO A 91 14.59 9.74 -67.75
N LEU A 92 14.71 8.42 -67.58
CA LEU A 92 15.63 7.59 -68.38
C LEU A 92 15.16 7.42 -69.83
N ASP A 93 13.86 7.34 -70.09
CA ASP A 93 13.31 7.18 -71.45
C ASP A 93 13.42 8.49 -72.25
N ILE A 94 13.29 9.65 -71.58
CA ILE A 94 13.53 10.96 -72.19
C ILE A 94 15.00 11.09 -72.61
N LEU A 95 15.92 10.64 -71.75
CA LEU A 95 17.37 10.74 -72.00
C LEU A 95 17.82 9.80 -73.13
N ASN A 96 17.25 8.59 -73.20
CA ASN A 96 17.46 7.66 -74.32
C ASN A 96 16.79 8.12 -75.64
N GLY A 97 15.70 8.89 -75.57
CA GLY A 97 15.08 9.52 -76.74
C GLY A 97 15.91 10.70 -77.31
N ILE A 98 16.64 11.42 -76.46
CA ILE A 98 17.50 12.55 -76.88
C ILE A 98 18.80 12.06 -77.53
N LEU A 99 19.35 10.91 -77.10
CA LEU A 99 20.62 10.35 -77.59
C LEU A 99 20.49 9.42 -78.80
N GLY A 100 19.40 9.54 -79.57
CA GLY A 100 18.95 8.51 -80.51
C GLY A 100 19.99 7.96 -81.49
N LYS A 101 20.31 6.66 -81.35
CA LYS A 101 20.79 5.79 -82.43
C LYS A 101 20.35 4.34 -82.23
N GLN A 102 20.07 3.66 -83.34
CA GLN A 102 19.35 2.38 -83.39
C GLN A 102 20.27 1.15 -83.29
N ASN A 103 19.65 0.02 -82.93
CA ASN A 103 20.23 -1.33 -82.77
C ASN A 103 21.06 -1.83 -83.97
N ALA A 104 22.12 -2.59 -83.69
CA ALA A 104 22.46 -3.82 -84.42
C ALA A 104 23.47 -4.74 -83.66
N ASP A 105 22.94 -5.85 -83.13
CA ASP A 105 23.50 -7.21 -83.02
C ASP A 105 25.03 -7.54 -83.09
N ARG A 106 25.43 -8.37 -82.10
CA ARG A 106 26.31 -9.57 -82.17
C ARG A 106 27.86 -9.48 -82.14
N ASN A 107 28.38 -9.99 -81.01
CA ASN A 107 29.43 -11.02 -80.83
C ASN A 107 30.90 -10.81 -81.27
N SER A 108 31.77 -11.17 -80.31
CA SER A 108 33.13 -11.74 -80.44
C SER A 108 34.26 -10.89 -81.07
N SER A 109 35.03 -10.24 -80.19
CA SER A 109 36.50 -10.31 -79.99
C SER A 109 37.39 -11.17 -80.92
N PRO A 110 38.72 -10.90 -81.07
CA PRO A 110 39.55 -9.80 -80.49
C PRO A 110 40.58 -9.14 -81.47
N ASP A 111 41.41 -8.25 -80.90
CA ASP A 111 42.82 -7.94 -81.22
C ASP A 111 43.29 -7.22 -82.51
N VAL A 112 43.86 -6.03 -82.25
CA VAL A 112 45.19 -5.51 -82.68
C VAL A 112 45.39 -4.86 -84.07
N ASP A 113 45.97 -3.66 -83.97
CA ASP A 113 46.78 -2.86 -84.90
C ASP A 113 46.21 -2.09 -86.11
N SER A 114 47.01 -1.06 -86.41
CA SER A 114 46.82 0.06 -87.32
C SER A 114 46.86 -0.29 -88.80
N ASP A 115 45.96 0.31 -89.57
CA ASP A 115 46.35 1.14 -90.72
C ASP A 115 45.13 1.92 -91.27
N PHE A 116 45.25 3.25 -91.40
CA PHE A 116 44.81 4.02 -92.58
C PHE A 116 45.14 5.52 -92.42
N LYS A 117 46.13 5.93 -93.20
CA LYS A 117 46.43 7.31 -93.64
C LYS A 117 46.05 7.37 -95.14
N PRO A 118 45.94 8.54 -95.80
CA PRO A 118 44.95 9.60 -95.60
C PRO A 118 44.25 10.02 -96.92
N ALA A 119 43.30 10.95 -96.83
CA ALA A 119 42.97 11.93 -97.86
C ALA A 119 42.38 13.16 -97.12
N GLU A 120 42.72 14.42 -97.39
CA GLU A 120 43.47 15.02 -98.51
C GLU A 120 44.22 16.25 -97.97
N LEU A 121 45.44 16.51 -98.46
CA LEU A 121 46.19 17.74 -98.16
C LEU A 121 45.96 18.71 -99.32
N VAL A 122 45.44 19.90 -99.05
CA VAL A 122 45.47 21.02 -100.00
C VAL A 122 46.60 21.96 -99.59
N GLU A 123 47.80 21.62 -100.04
CA GLU A 123 48.91 22.58 -100.17
C GLU A 123 48.91 23.09 -101.62
N ASP A 124 48.36 24.29 -101.83
CA ASP A 124 48.53 25.05 -103.07
C ASP A 124 48.89 26.50 -102.71
N ILE A 125 50.15 26.69 -102.34
CA ILE A 125 50.81 28.00 -102.44
C ILE A 125 51.76 27.90 -103.65
N ASP A 126 51.30 28.43 -104.78
CA ASP A 126 52.06 28.46 -106.04
C ASP A 126 53.31 29.34 -105.90
N PHE A 127 54.49 28.71 -105.83
CA PHE A 127 55.80 29.35 -105.91
C PHE A 127 56.49 29.20 -107.29
N GLN A 128 55.71 28.95 -108.35
CA GLN A 128 56.10 29.09 -109.77
C GLN A 128 57.46 28.46 -110.17
N GLY A 129 57.79 27.33 -109.56
CA GLY A 129 58.90 26.46 -110.00
C GLY A 129 60.31 26.99 -109.75
N LEU A 130 60.57 27.69 -108.64
CA LEU A 130 61.94 28.07 -108.22
C LEU A 130 62.29 27.55 -106.82
N SER A 131 63.57 27.18 -106.62
CA SER A 131 64.03 26.58 -105.36
C SER A 131 64.22 27.61 -104.25
N LEU A 132 64.05 27.19 -102.99
CA LEU A 132 64.19 28.09 -101.83
C LEU A 132 65.62 28.64 -101.66
N GLU A 133 66.62 27.95 -102.21
CA GLU A 133 68.04 28.35 -102.16
C GLU A 133 68.38 29.34 -103.31
N ASP A 134 67.63 29.34 -104.41
CA ASP A 134 67.71 30.33 -105.49
C ASP A 134 66.96 31.64 -105.18
N PHE A 135 66.02 31.64 -104.23
CA PHE A 135 65.31 32.85 -103.80
C PHE A 135 66.14 33.72 -102.84
N VAL A 136 66.96 33.08 -101.98
CA VAL A 136 67.81 33.77 -100.98
C VAL A 136 69.05 34.44 -101.61
N SER A 137 69.40 34.08 -102.86
CA SER A 137 70.65 34.49 -103.52
C SER A 137 70.53 35.67 -104.49
N LYS A 138 69.36 36.30 -104.66
CA LYS A 138 69.19 37.51 -105.50
C LYS A 138 69.04 38.81 -104.70
N LYS A 139 70.18 39.40 -104.36
CA LYS A 139 70.32 40.86 -104.30
C LYS A 139 70.67 41.38 -105.70
N ASP A 140 69.92 42.36 -106.21
CA ASP A 140 70.45 43.69 -106.53
C ASP A 140 69.43 44.60 -107.24
N GLU A 141 69.59 45.90 -106.96
CA GLU A 141 68.94 47.08 -107.55
C GLU A 141 69.33 47.34 -109.04
N PRO A 142 69.03 48.52 -109.66
CA PRO A 142 67.75 49.23 -109.81
C PRO A 142 67.47 49.60 -111.28
N ARG A 143 66.28 50.14 -111.62
CA ARG A 143 66.13 51.06 -112.80
C ARG A 143 64.90 51.99 -112.81
N ARG A 144 65.16 53.24 -112.39
CA ARG A 144 64.72 54.54 -112.95
C ARG A 144 63.23 54.84 -113.29
N ILE A 145 62.66 55.73 -112.47
CA ILE A 145 62.14 57.09 -112.80
C ILE A 145 61.10 57.24 -113.93
N ILE A 146 59.92 57.79 -113.57
CA ILE A 146 59.34 59.06 -114.10
C ILE A 146 58.43 59.67 -113.03
N SER A 147 58.36 61.00 -112.96
CA SER A 147 57.69 61.81 -111.94
C SER A 147 56.27 62.25 -112.32
N THR A 148 55.45 62.61 -111.31
CA THR A 148 54.76 63.92 -111.22
C THR A 148 53.99 64.09 -109.89
N ASP A 149 53.99 65.30 -109.35
CA ASP A 149 53.28 65.69 -108.11
C ASP A 149 51.77 65.89 -108.31
N LEU A 150 50.96 65.62 -107.27
CA LEU A 150 49.73 66.39 -107.00
C LEU A 150 49.17 66.19 -105.57
N GLY A 151 48.73 67.28 -104.92
CA GLY A 151 47.51 67.25 -104.08
C GLY A 151 47.64 67.19 -102.54
N ALA A 152 48.15 68.25 -101.90
CA ALA A 152 48.17 68.37 -100.43
C ALA A 152 46.79 68.72 -99.80
N GLN A 153 45.82 67.80 -99.84
CA GLN A 153 44.51 67.96 -99.17
C GLN A 153 44.04 66.77 -98.31
N THR A 154 44.72 65.61 -98.35
CA THR A 154 44.24 64.37 -97.70
C THR A 154 44.61 64.22 -96.21
N VAL A 155 45.66 64.92 -95.74
CA VAL A 155 46.27 64.67 -94.42
C VAL A 155 45.35 65.05 -93.25
N GLN A 156 44.68 66.20 -93.31
CA GLN A 156 43.77 66.66 -92.24
C GLN A 156 42.50 65.80 -92.06
N GLN A 157 42.19 64.94 -93.03
CA GLN A 157 41.04 64.04 -92.94
C GLN A 157 41.41 62.74 -92.20
N PHE A 158 42.64 62.25 -92.40
CA PHE A 158 43.21 61.13 -91.63
C PHE A 158 43.33 61.43 -90.13
N GLU A 159 43.79 62.64 -89.75
CA GLU A 159 43.95 63.04 -88.34
C GLU A 159 42.62 63.01 -87.55
N ARG A 160 41.47 63.22 -88.22
CA ARG A 160 40.14 63.16 -87.56
C ARG A 160 39.61 61.74 -87.38
N GLU A 161 40.01 60.81 -88.24
CA GLU A 161 39.59 59.41 -88.14
C GLU A 161 40.49 58.61 -87.21
N GLN A 162 41.78 58.97 -87.11
CA GLN A 162 42.73 58.37 -86.17
C GLN A 162 42.20 58.35 -84.73
N ASN A 163 41.63 59.46 -84.24
CA ASN A 163 41.09 59.52 -82.88
C ASN A 163 39.93 58.54 -82.65
N LYS A 164 39.05 58.32 -83.65
CA LYS A 164 37.95 57.35 -83.55
C LYS A 164 38.46 55.91 -83.49
N PHE A 165 39.52 55.59 -84.23
CA PHE A 165 40.16 54.28 -84.16
C PHE A 165 40.91 54.09 -82.84
N GLN A 166 41.50 55.14 -82.28
CA GLN A 166 42.14 55.12 -80.96
C GLN A 166 41.12 54.82 -79.84
N ASP A 167 39.96 55.48 -79.86
CA ASP A 167 38.87 55.25 -78.90
C ASP A 167 38.30 53.83 -79.01
N LEU A 168 38.09 53.34 -80.25
CA LEU A 168 37.63 51.98 -80.50
C LEU A 168 38.64 50.93 -80.01
N HIS A 169 39.94 51.16 -80.23
CA HIS A 169 40.99 50.27 -79.76
C HIS A 169 41.01 50.21 -78.23
N SER A 170 40.92 51.36 -77.54
CA SER A 170 40.83 51.42 -76.07
C SER A 170 39.61 50.67 -75.53
N ALA A 171 38.47 50.72 -76.22
CA ALA A 171 37.27 50.00 -75.82
C ALA A 171 37.41 48.47 -75.98
N ILE A 172 38.07 48.02 -77.06
CA ILE A 172 38.35 46.59 -77.29
C ILE A 172 39.32 46.06 -76.23
N THR A 173 40.43 46.76 -75.94
CA THR A 173 41.36 46.36 -74.87
C THR A 173 40.67 46.27 -73.50
N SER A 174 39.71 47.16 -73.22
CA SER A 174 38.91 47.10 -71.98
C SER A 174 38.01 45.84 -71.90
N CYS A 175 37.51 45.34 -73.03
CA CYS A 175 36.75 44.08 -73.08
C CYS A 175 37.65 42.85 -72.93
N ASP A 176 38.87 42.90 -73.46
CA ASP A 176 39.86 41.81 -73.32
C ASP A 176 40.30 41.67 -71.84
N GLU A 177 40.52 42.77 -71.12
CA GLU A 177 40.81 42.77 -69.68
C GLU A 177 39.69 42.11 -68.85
N VAL A 178 38.42 42.44 -69.14
CA VAL A 178 37.26 41.83 -68.47
C VAL A 178 37.15 40.33 -68.79
N SER A 179 37.42 39.94 -70.04
CA SER A 179 37.36 38.54 -70.47
C SER A 179 38.46 37.70 -69.79
N SER A 180 39.67 38.23 -69.69
CA SER A 180 40.78 37.60 -68.95
C SER A 180 40.48 37.43 -67.46
N SER A 181 39.79 38.40 -66.83
CA SER A 181 39.33 38.27 -65.46
C SER A 181 38.28 37.15 -65.29
N MET A 182 37.31 37.05 -66.20
CA MET A 182 36.33 35.94 -66.19
C MET A 182 36.97 34.57 -66.40
N GLU A 183 37.93 34.46 -67.32
CA GLU A 183 38.69 33.23 -67.56
C GLU A 183 39.43 32.78 -66.28
N THR A 184 40.09 33.72 -65.60
CA THR A 184 40.78 33.47 -64.32
C THR A 184 39.82 32.93 -63.26
N TYR A 185 38.69 33.59 -63.04
CA TYR A 185 37.68 33.15 -62.06
C TYR A 185 37.08 31.78 -62.35
N LEU A 186 36.84 31.43 -63.63
CA LEU A 186 36.32 30.12 -64.00
C LEU A 186 37.36 29.01 -63.79
N ASN A 187 38.63 29.30 -64.05
CA ASN A 187 39.73 28.36 -63.84
C ASN A 187 39.96 28.10 -62.34
N ASP A 188 39.94 29.16 -61.52
CA ASP A 188 39.99 29.06 -60.06
C ASP A 188 38.81 28.25 -59.50
N PHE A 189 37.58 28.53 -59.95
CA PHE A 189 36.39 27.79 -59.53
C PHE A 189 36.44 26.30 -59.94
N GLN A 190 36.97 25.99 -61.13
CA GLN A 190 37.16 24.61 -61.58
C GLN A 190 38.19 23.87 -60.71
N ASN A 191 39.26 24.53 -60.30
CA ASN A 191 40.26 23.98 -59.37
C ASN A 191 39.66 23.75 -57.98
N GLU A 192 38.90 24.70 -57.42
CA GLU A 192 38.20 24.53 -56.15
C GLU A 192 37.23 23.34 -56.19
N LEU A 193 36.41 23.21 -57.24
CA LEU A 193 35.46 22.09 -57.37
C LEU A 193 36.18 20.72 -57.45
N GLY A 194 37.34 20.69 -58.10
CA GLY A 194 38.23 19.52 -58.13
C GLY A 194 38.75 19.14 -56.75
N THR A 195 39.23 20.10 -55.96
CA THR A 195 39.70 19.84 -54.58
C THR A 195 38.58 19.33 -53.67
N VAL A 196 37.40 19.96 -53.71
CA VAL A 196 36.24 19.55 -52.89
C VAL A 196 35.76 18.15 -53.26
N SER A 197 35.77 17.78 -54.54
CA SER A 197 35.39 16.43 -54.99
C SER A 197 36.36 15.36 -54.48
N ALA A 198 37.67 15.63 -54.51
CA ALA A 198 38.68 14.74 -53.94
C ALA A 198 38.55 14.60 -52.41
N GLU A 199 38.26 15.70 -51.69
CA GLU A 199 37.98 15.63 -50.25
C GLU A 199 36.75 14.77 -49.94
N ILE A 200 35.66 14.93 -50.69
CA ILE A 200 34.44 14.12 -50.52
C ILE A 200 34.72 12.63 -50.78
N GLU A 201 35.48 12.29 -51.83
CA GLU A 201 35.87 10.91 -52.13
C GLU A 201 36.69 10.29 -50.98
N THR A 202 37.71 11.00 -50.48
CA THR A 202 38.52 10.50 -49.35
C THR A 202 37.70 10.31 -48.06
N LEU A 203 36.73 11.19 -47.78
CA LEU A 203 35.81 11.05 -46.65
C LEU A 203 34.88 9.85 -46.82
N GLN A 204 34.34 9.61 -48.02
CA GLN A 204 33.51 8.44 -48.30
C GLN A 204 34.26 7.13 -48.10
N ILE A 205 35.49 7.01 -48.65
CA ILE A 205 36.35 5.83 -48.48
C ILE A 205 36.61 5.57 -46.98
N ARG A 206 36.95 6.62 -46.23
CA ARG A 206 37.20 6.53 -44.78
C ARG A 206 35.95 6.13 -43.98
N SER A 207 34.77 6.60 -44.38
CA SER A 207 33.48 6.22 -43.77
C SER A 207 33.16 4.74 -43.99
N ILE A 208 33.39 4.23 -45.21
CA ILE A 208 33.18 2.80 -45.54
C ILE A 208 34.12 1.92 -44.71
N GLN A 209 35.41 2.30 -44.61
CA GLN A 209 36.40 1.55 -43.83
C GLN A 209 36.04 1.50 -42.33
N LEU A 210 35.63 2.62 -41.73
CA LEU A 210 35.20 2.66 -40.33
C LEU A 210 33.94 1.83 -40.07
N THR A 211 33.00 1.83 -41.03
CA THR A 211 31.78 1.01 -40.95
C THR A 211 32.13 -0.49 -40.95
N ALA A 212 33.01 -0.94 -41.85
CA ALA A 212 33.48 -2.33 -41.89
C ALA A 212 34.26 -2.74 -40.62
N MET A 213 35.05 -1.84 -40.03
CA MET A 213 35.73 -2.09 -38.75
C MET A 213 34.74 -2.24 -37.58
N LEU A 214 33.70 -1.40 -37.51
CA LEU A 214 32.64 -1.49 -36.51
C LEU A 214 31.85 -2.80 -36.63
N GLU A 215 31.52 -3.21 -37.85
CA GLU A 215 30.78 -4.45 -38.10
C GLU A 215 31.59 -5.70 -37.72
N ASN A 216 32.87 -5.74 -38.08
CA ASN A 216 33.78 -6.81 -37.64
C ASN A 216 33.92 -6.86 -36.11
N ARG A 217 34.09 -5.71 -35.44
CA ARG A 217 34.16 -5.65 -33.98
C ARG A 217 32.87 -6.17 -33.34
N ARG A 218 31.72 -5.75 -33.85
CA ARG A 218 30.39 -6.19 -33.38
C ARG A 218 30.19 -7.70 -33.54
N ASN A 219 30.62 -8.28 -34.65
CA ASN A 219 30.55 -9.73 -34.88
C ASN A 219 31.43 -10.52 -33.89
N VAL A 220 32.64 -10.03 -33.59
CA VAL A 220 33.52 -10.63 -32.58
C VAL A 220 32.95 -10.49 -31.16
N GLU A 221 32.42 -9.32 -30.83
CA GLU A 221 31.79 -9.04 -29.53
C GLU A 221 30.53 -9.90 -29.31
N GLN A 222 29.73 -10.13 -30.34
CA GLN A 222 28.56 -11.00 -30.32
C GLN A 222 28.90 -12.49 -30.07
N LEU A 223 30.12 -12.93 -30.39
CA LEU A 223 30.58 -14.31 -30.15
C LEU A 223 31.33 -14.46 -28.82
N LEU A 224 32.23 -13.53 -28.49
CA LEU A 224 33.06 -13.61 -27.29
C LEU A 224 32.37 -13.09 -26.02
N GLY A 225 31.50 -12.08 -26.15
CA GLY A 225 30.78 -11.47 -25.02
C GLY A 225 30.04 -12.51 -24.16
N PRO A 226 29.12 -13.30 -24.73
CA PRO A 226 28.38 -14.32 -23.98
C PRO A 226 29.30 -15.34 -23.30
N ALA A 227 30.35 -15.81 -23.98
CA ALA A 227 31.27 -16.81 -23.44
C ALA A 227 32.09 -16.27 -22.24
N VAL A 228 32.46 -14.99 -22.25
CA VAL A 228 33.16 -14.33 -21.13
C VAL A 228 32.21 -13.98 -19.99
N GLU A 229 31.00 -13.49 -20.29
CA GLU A 229 29.97 -13.21 -19.28
C GLU A 229 29.53 -14.49 -18.53
N GLU A 230 29.49 -15.64 -19.19
CA GLU A 230 29.15 -16.92 -18.56
C GLU A 230 30.20 -17.44 -17.56
N ILE A 231 31.47 -17.06 -17.72
CA ILE A 231 32.59 -17.52 -16.87
C ILE A 231 32.98 -16.46 -15.82
N SER A 232 32.71 -15.19 -16.08
CA SER A 232 33.06 -14.08 -15.18
C SER A 232 32.07 -13.90 -14.03
N ILE A 233 32.61 -13.55 -12.86
CA ILE A 233 31.84 -13.07 -11.70
C ILE A 233 32.29 -11.62 -11.44
N SER A 234 31.33 -10.71 -11.27
CA SER A 234 31.62 -9.30 -11.03
C SER A 234 32.46 -9.09 -9.76
N PRO A 235 33.60 -8.37 -9.82
CA PRO A 235 34.40 -8.07 -8.62
C PRO A 235 33.63 -7.31 -7.54
N LYS A 236 32.57 -6.57 -7.92
CA LYS A 236 31.66 -5.90 -6.99
C LYS A 236 30.87 -6.91 -6.16
N THR A 237 30.36 -7.98 -6.80
CA THR A 237 29.64 -9.10 -6.16
C THR A 237 30.56 -9.83 -5.19
N VAL A 238 31.80 -10.13 -5.59
CA VAL A 238 32.81 -10.75 -4.71
C VAL A 238 33.12 -9.89 -3.48
N LYS A 239 33.37 -8.59 -3.67
CA LYS A 239 33.64 -7.67 -2.56
C LYS A 239 32.45 -7.53 -1.61
N LEU A 240 31.22 -7.50 -2.14
CA LEU A 240 30.00 -7.43 -1.32
C LEU A 240 29.82 -8.70 -0.46
N ILE A 241 30.14 -9.88 -1.00
CA ILE A 241 30.07 -11.14 -0.25
C ILE A 241 31.15 -11.19 0.85
N ALA A 242 32.38 -10.76 0.56
CA ALA A 242 33.50 -10.80 1.48
C ALA A 242 33.39 -9.78 2.64
N GLU A 243 33.14 -8.50 2.32
CA GLU A 243 33.23 -7.37 3.27
C GLU A 243 31.87 -6.70 3.56
N GLY A 244 30.87 -6.89 2.71
CA GLY A 244 29.60 -6.14 2.78
C GLY A 244 28.69 -6.55 3.94
N PRO A 245 27.78 -5.65 4.38
CA PRO A 245 26.67 -5.98 5.27
C PRO A 245 25.68 -6.95 4.61
N ILE A 246 24.95 -7.71 5.42
CA ILE A 246 23.96 -8.70 4.95
C ILE A 246 22.61 -8.00 4.79
N ASP A 247 22.45 -7.38 3.62
CA ASP A 247 21.22 -6.71 3.18
C ASP A 247 20.60 -7.44 1.98
N GLU A 248 19.46 -6.96 1.46
CA GLU A 248 18.82 -7.55 0.26
C GLU A 248 19.76 -7.60 -0.96
N ASN A 249 20.67 -6.63 -1.08
CA ASN A 249 21.69 -6.59 -2.12
C ASN A 249 22.73 -7.72 -1.95
N TRP A 250 23.00 -8.13 -0.71
CA TRP A 250 23.88 -9.26 -0.40
C TRP A 250 23.22 -10.59 -0.81
N VAL A 251 21.91 -10.74 -0.58
CA VAL A 251 21.15 -11.92 -1.06
C VAL A 251 21.11 -11.97 -2.59
N LYS A 252 20.89 -10.84 -3.26
CA LYS A 252 20.97 -10.76 -4.73
C LYS A 252 22.35 -11.18 -5.26
N ALA A 253 23.43 -10.72 -4.62
CA ALA A 253 24.79 -11.12 -4.93
C ALA A 253 25.07 -12.61 -4.66
N LEU A 254 24.51 -13.18 -3.59
CA LEU A 254 24.58 -14.62 -3.30
C LEU A 254 23.89 -15.45 -4.40
N ASN A 255 22.68 -15.05 -4.81
CA ASN A 255 21.91 -15.75 -5.84
C ASN A 255 22.54 -15.60 -7.23
N GLU A 256 23.12 -14.43 -7.56
CA GLU A 256 23.96 -14.24 -8.75
C GLU A 256 25.15 -15.20 -8.73
N MET A 257 25.89 -15.26 -7.61
CA MET A 257 27.02 -16.16 -7.44
C MET A 257 26.61 -17.64 -7.53
N GLU A 258 25.51 -18.08 -6.90
CA GLU A 258 25.03 -19.46 -6.97
C GLU A 258 24.67 -19.85 -8.43
N THR A 259 24.00 -18.96 -9.15
CA THR A 259 23.62 -19.18 -10.57
C THR A 259 24.85 -19.30 -11.48
N ARG A 260 25.83 -18.39 -11.31
CA ARG A 260 27.10 -18.43 -12.07
C ARG A 260 27.94 -19.66 -11.69
N SER A 261 28.04 -19.99 -10.40
CA SER A 261 28.70 -21.19 -9.88
C SER A 261 28.14 -22.47 -10.52
N ALA A 262 26.81 -22.62 -10.56
CA ALA A 262 26.17 -23.78 -11.17
C ALA A 262 26.41 -23.86 -12.69
N SER A 263 26.42 -22.72 -13.39
CA SER A 263 26.73 -22.66 -14.83
C SER A 263 28.17 -23.08 -15.13
N ILE A 264 29.12 -22.69 -14.27
CA ILE A 264 30.53 -23.07 -14.37
C ILE A 264 30.71 -24.56 -14.07
N GLU A 265 30.11 -25.10 -13.00
CA GLU A 265 30.16 -26.53 -12.65
C GLU A 265 29.52 -27.42 -13.73
N ALA A 266 28.40 -26.99 -14.34
CA ALA A 266 27.78 -27.69 -15.46
C ALA A 266 28.68 -27.76 -16.69
N LYS A 267 29.43 -26.69 -17.00
CA LYS A 267 30.41 -26.69 -18.11
C LYS A 267 31.66 -27.53 -17.85
N VAL A 268 32.12 -27.64 -16.61
CA VAL A 268 33.18 -28.60 -16.22
C VAL A 268 32.75 -30.05 -16.49
N SER A 269 31.45 -30.33 -16.39
CA SER A 269 30.87 -31.64 -16.67
C SER A 269 30.66 -31.90 -18.18
N GLY A 270 30.75 -30.84 -19.01
CA GLY A 270 30.77 -30.93 -20.47
C GLY A 270 32.20 -31.19 -20.99
N SER A 271 32.29 -31.77 -22.20
CA SER A 271 33.54 -32.26 -22.79
C SER A 271 34.55 -31.19 -23.26
N SER A 272 34.49 -29.97 -22.73
CA SER A 272 35.35 -28.84 -23.09
C SER A 272 35.89 -28.10 -21.85
N SER A 273 36.67 -28.81 -21.01
CA SER A 273 37.46 -28.16 -19.95
C SER A 273 38.39 -27.11 -20.57
N THR A 274 38.09 -25.85 -20.34
CA THR A 274 38.88 -24.71 -20.80
C THR A 274 39.76 -24.26 -19.65
N LYS A 275 41.05 -24.02 -19.87
CA LYS A 275 42.04 -23.71 -18.81
C LYS A 275 41.56 -22.63 -17.82
N SER A 276 40.89 -21.59 -18.32
CA SER A 276 40.31 -20.50 -17.51
C SER A 276 39.29 -20.96 -16.45
N VAL A 277 38.63 -22.11 -16.66
CA VAL A 277 37.68 -22.70 -15.70
C VAL A 277 38.40 -23.46 -14.58
N GLU A 278 39.58 -24.03 -14.87
CA GLU A 278 40.41 -24.68 -13.86
C GLU A 278 41.07 -23.63 -12.93
N ASP A 279 41.48 -22.49 -13.48
CA ASP A 279 42.04 -21.35 -12.73
C ASP A 279 41.01 -20.69 -11.77
N VAL A 280 39.73 -20.64 -12.15
CA VAL A 280 38.65 -20.00 -11.34
C VAL A 280 38.10 -20.92 -10.23
N ARG A 281 38.17 -22.24 -10.41
CA ARG A 281 37.64 -23.27 -9.48
C ARG A 281 38.09 -23.12 -8.01
N PRO A 282 39.38 -22.90 -7.67
CA PRO A 282 39.79 -22.71 -6.27
C PRO A 282 39.20 -21.43 -5.67
N LEU A 283 39.23 -20.31 -6.42
CA LEU A 283 38.71 -19.02 -5.97
C LEU A 283 37.20 -19.07 -5.69
N LEU A 284 36.45 -19.77 -6.53
CA LEU A 284 35.01 -20.04 -6.33
C LEU A 284 34.75 -20.79 -5.03
N THR A 285 35.60 -21.78 -4.71
CA THR A 285 35.51 -22.59 -3.49
C THR A 285 35.80 -21.74 -2.24
N ASP A 286 36.80 -20.87 -2.29
CA ASP A 286 37.13 -19.95 -1.20
C ASP A 286 36.01 -18.93 -0.93
N ILE A 287 35.40 -18.37 -1.98
CA ILE A 287 34.26 -17.45 -1.84
C ILE A 287 33.04 -18.19 -1.26
N LYS A 288 32.76 -19.43 -1.69
CA LYS A 288 31.69 -20.28 -1.13
C LYS A 288 31.91 -20.56 0.36
N ASN A 289 33.14 -20.90 0.76
CA ASN A 289 33.52 -21.08 2.16
C ASN A 289 33.35 -19.78 2.97
N LYS A 290 33.74 -18.62 2.41
CA LYS A 290 33.57 -17.33 3.06
C LYS A 290 32.10 -16.92 3.21
N ALA A 291 31.25 -17.21 2.22
CA ALA A 291 29.81 -17.00 2.31
C ALA A 291 29.18 -17.84 3.45
N VAL A 292 29.58 -19.12 3.56
CA VAL A 292 29.12 -20.01 4.65
C VAL A 292 29.54 -19.49 6.03
N GLU A 293 30.78 -19.02 6.20
CA GLU A 293 31.27 -18.40 7.44
C GLU A 293 30.42 -17.17 7.82
N ARG A 294 30.21 -16.25 6.87
CA ARG A 294 29.43 -15.01 7.08
C ARG A 294 27.97 -15.30 7.42
N ILE A 295 27.33 -16.26 6.73
CA ILE A 295 25.95 -16.69 7.01
C ILE A 295 25.83 -17.33 8.39
N ARG A 296 26.74 -18.24 8.74
CA ARG A 296 26.79 -18.88 10.07
C ARG A 296 26.84 -17.83 11.17
N ASP A 297 27.78 -16.89 11.08
CA ASP A 297 27.99 -15.89 12.14
C ASP A 297 26.80 -14.93 12.24
N TYR A 298 26.17 -14.57 11.12
CA TYR A 298 24.93 -13.82 11.10
C TYR A 298 23.79 -14.56 11.80
N LEU A 299 23.49 -15.80 11.39
CA LEU A 299 22.40 -16.61 11.98
C LEU A 299 22.62 -16.84 13.48
N VAL A 300 23.85 -17.18 13.89
CA VAL A 300 24.22 -17.33 15.31
C VAL A 300 24.06 -16.01 16.08
N SER A 301 24.41 -14.86 15.48
CA SER A 301 24.20 -13.55 16.12
C SER A 301 22.72 -13.20 16.31
N GLN A 302 21.84 -13.53 15.34
CA GLN A 302 20.40 -13.30 15.49
C GLN A 302 19.77 -14.27 16.51
N ILE A 303 20.18 -15.54 16.52
CA ILE A 303 19.75 -16.50 17.56
C ILE A 303 20.21 -16.05 18.95
N ARG A 304 21.40 -15.45 19.07
CA ARG A 304 21.88 -14.87 20.34
C ARG A 304 21.06 -13.65 20.76
N ALA A 305 20.61 -12.81 19.83
CA ALA A 305 19.77 -11.65 20.12
C ALA A 305 18.38 -12.05 20.67
N LEU A 306 17.81 -13.18 20.25
CA LEU A 306 16.56 -13.75 20.82
C LEU A 306 16.64 -14.08 22.32
N ARG A 307 17.85 -14.18 22.89
CA ARG A 307 18.05 -14.43 24.34
C ARG A 307 18.00 -13.17 25.19
N SER A 308 17.92 -11.99 24.58
CA SER A 308 17.86 -10.72 25.32
C SER A 308 16.43 -10.44 25.80
N PRO A 309 16.22 -10.04 27.07
CA PRO A 309 14.89 -9.99 27.69
C PRO A 309 13.99 -8.86 27.17
N ASN A 310 14.55 -7.89 26.44
CA ASN A 310 13.88 -6.68 25.99
C ASN A 310 13.59 -6.68 24.47
N ILE A 311 13.78 -7.80 23.78
CA ILE A 311 13.54 -7.91 22.33
C ILE A 311 12.32 -8.78 22.07
N ASN A 312 11.39 -8.24 21.27
CA ASN A 312 10.23 -8.96 20.77
C ASN A 312 10.66 -10.01 19.74
N ALA A 313 10.64 -11.29 20.12
CA ALA A 313 11.11 -12.39 19.28
C ALA A 313 10.45 -12.43 17.89
N GLN A 314 9.14 -12.15 17.80
CA GLN A 314 8.40 -12.16 16.53
C GLN A 314 8.90 -11.09 15.55
N ILE A 315 9.24 -9.90 16.04
CA ILE A 315 9.76 -8.82 15.21
C ILE A 315 11.14 -9.21 14.67
N LEU A 316 12.00 -9.81 15.51
CA LEU A 316 13.32 -10.26 15.08
C LEU A 316 13.22 -11.44 14.08
N GLN A 317 12.34 -12.40 14.33
CA GLN A 317 12.01 -13.50 13.43
C GLN A 317 11.61 -12.96 12.05
N GLN A 318 10.61 -12.07 11.97
CA GLN A 318 10.11 -11.55 10.70
C GLN A 318 11.15 -10.66 9.98
N GLN A 319 11.73 -9.67 10.66
CA GLN A 319 12.59 -8.68 10.03
C GLN A 319 14.00 -9.19 9.69
N ARG A 320 14.52 -10.20 10.43
CA ARG A 320 15.93 -10.61 10.33
C ARG A 320 16.18 -12.08 10.03
N LEU A 321 15.20 -12.97 10.24
CA LEU A 321 15.30 -14.38 9.87
C LEU A 321 14.47 -14.67 8.61
N VAL A 322 13.15 -14.45 8.63
CA VAL A 322 12.25 -14.70 7.49
C VAL A 322 12.66 -13.89 6.25
N LYS A 323 12.93 -12.59 6.42
CA LYS A 323 13.43 -11.72 5.35
C LYS A 323 14.68 -12.27 4.64
N PHE A 324 15.45 -13.11 5.32
CA PHE A 324 16.71 -13.67 4.86
C PHE A 324 16.67 -15.22 4.83
N LYS A 325 15.50 -15.83 4.62
CA LYS A 325 15.31 -17.30 4.56
C LYS A 325 16.15 -18.00 3.49
N ASP A 326 16.49 -17.30 2.41
CA ASP A 326 17.38 -17.81 1.35
C ASP A 326 18.77 -18.18 1.88
N LEU A 327 19.26 -17.49 2.93
CA LEU A 327 20.53 -17.81 3.58
C LEU A 327 20.52 -19.20 4.22
N TYR A 328 19.39 -19.59 4.83
CA TYR A 328 19.21 -20.93 5.40
C TYR A 328 19.09 -21.99 4.30
N SER A 329 18.37 -21.67 3.22
CA SER A 329 18.27 -22.56 2.06
C SER A 329 19.64 -22.83 1.43
N TYR A 330 20.48 -21.80 1.31
CA TYR A 330 21.85 -21.91 0.79
C TYR A 330 22.76 -22.77 1.69
N ILE A 331 22.82 -22.47 2.99
CA ILE A 331 23.68 -23.24 3.91
C ILE A 331 23.21 -24.69 4.08
N SER A 332 21.89 -24.95 3.93
CA SER A 332 21.32 -26.30 3.89
C SER A 332 21.77 -27.13 2.68
N ARG A 333 22.09 -26.50 1.54
CA ARG A 333 22.67 -27.16 0.36
C ARG A 333 24.19 -27.33 0.51
N ALA A 334 24.88 -26.32 1.03
CA ALA A 334 26.34 -26.32 1.15
C ALA A 334 26.87 -27.21 2.29
N HIS A 335 26.28 -27.13 3.50
CA HIS A 335 26.71 -27.88 4.68
C HIS A 335 25.52 -28.31 5.56
N PRO A 336 24.91 -29.48 5.28
CA PRO A 336 23.77 -30.01 6.06
C PRO A 336 24.07 -30.19 7.56
N GLY A 337 25.29 -30.61 7.92
CA GLY A 337 25.68 -30.84 9.31
C GLY A 337 25.71 -29.57 10.16
N LEU A 338 26.25 -28.46 9.61
CA LEU A 338 26.25 -27.16 10.28
C LEU A 338 24.82 -26.59 10.39
N THR A 339 24.01 -26.79 9.35
CA THR A 339 22.60 -26.41 9.32
C THR A 339 21.82 -27.07 10.46
N GLY A 340 22.01 -28.38 10.69
CA GLY A 340 21.39 -29.09 11.82
C GLY A 340 21.78 -28.54 13.19
N GLN A 341 23.04 -28.12 13.37
CA GLN A 341 23.50 -27.48 14.62
C GLN A 341 22.85 -26.12 14.85
N ILE A 342 22.73 -25.28 13.80
CA ILE A 342 22.06 -23.97 13.87
C ILE A 342 20.58 -24.14 14.21
N THR A 343 19.89 -25.08 13.55
CA THR A 343 18.47 -25.37 13.82
C THR A 343 18.27 -25.87 15.26
N GLN A 344 19.12 -26.76 15.79
CA GLN A 344 19.03 -27.19 17.19
C GLN A 344 19.37 -26.05 18.18
N ALA A 345 20.30 -25.16 17.85
CA ALA A 345 20.61 -23.99 18.66
C ALA A 345 19.43 -22.99 18.72
N TYR A 346 18.69 -22.83 17.62
CA TYR A 346 17.43 -22.10 17.57
C TYR A 346 16.36 -22.76 18.46
N ILE A 347 16.09 -24.05 18.27
CA ILE A 347 15.10 -24.83 19.05
C ILE A 347 15.37 -24.74 20.56
N ASN A 348 16.62 -24.95 20.98
CA ASN A 348 17.01 -24.86 22.39
C ASN A 348 16.84 -23.44 22.96
N THR A 349 17.02 -22.41 22.12
CA THR A 349 16.83 -21.00 22.50
C THR A 349 15.34 -20.66 22.65
N MET A 350 14.50 -21.08 21.69
CA MET A 350 13.05 -20.83 21.75
C MET A 350 12.37 -21.63 22.88
N ARG A 351 12.82 -22.87 23.15
CA ARG A 351 12.35 -23.63 24.32
C ARG A 351 12.58 -22.86 25.61
N TRP A 352 13.80 -22.33 25.81
CA TRP A 352 14.12 -21.52 26.99
C TRP A 352 13.31 -20.22 27.03
N TYR A 353 13.17 -19.55 25.89
CA TYR A 353 12.41 -18.31 25.76
C TYR A 353 10.94 -18.50 26.18
N TYR A 354 10.21 -19.40 25.50
CA TYR A 354 8.81 -19.64 25.81
C TYR A 354 8.63 -20.19 27.23
N LEU A 355 9.49 -21.12 27.71
CA LEU A 355 9.42 -21.59 29.09
C LEU A 355 9.56 -20.45 30.12
N SER A 356 10.52 -19.54 29.93
CA SER A 356 10.76 -18.40 30.82
C SER A 356 9.56 -17.43 30.82
N HIS A 357 9.08 -17.06 29.64
CA HIS A 357 7.95 -16.14 29.49
C HIS A 357 6.63 -16.75 30.00
N PHE A 358 6.29 -17.99 29.64
CA PHE A 358 5.08 -18.64 30.15
C PHE A 358 5.15 -18.96 31.65
N SER A 359 6.34 -19.18 32.24
CA SER A 359 6.49 -19.33 33.70
C SER A 359 6.12 -18.04 34.43
N ARG A 360 6.59 -16.88 33.95
CA ARG A 360 6.22 -15.57 34.51
C ARG A 360 4.74 -15.26 34.28
N TYR A 361 4.23 -15.53 33.08
CA TYR A 361 2.82 -15.30 32.76
C TYR A 361 1.89 -16.15 33.62
N ARG A 362 2.27 -17.41 33.92
CA ARG A 362 1.54 -18.27 34.88
C ARG A 362 1.48 -17.64 36.28
N GLN A 363 2.59 -17.06 36.76
CA GLN A 363 2.63 -16.35 38.06
C GLN A 363 1.75 -15.09 38.06
N ALA A 364 1.74 -14.32 36.96
CA ALA A 364 0.85 -13.18 36.80
C ALA A 364 -0.64 -13.58 36.77
N LEU A 365 -0.98 -14.71 36.13
CA LEU A 365 -2.35 -15.24 36.17
C LEU A 365 -2.75 -15.80 37.54
N GLU A 366 -1.81 -16.25 38.38
CA GLU A 366 -2.06 -16.65 39.77
C GLU A 366 -2.45 -15.46 40.67
N SER A 367 -2.16 -14.21 40.26
CA SER A 367 -2.58 -13.02 41.01
C SER A 367 -4.03 -12.57 40.74
N ILE A 368 -4.65 -13.06 39.66
CA ILE A 368 -6.05 -12.80 39.33
C ILE A 368 -6.95 -13.45 40.40
N LYS A 369 -7.84 -12.66 41.00
CA LYS A 369 -8.72 -13.11 42.08
C LYS A 369 -9.87 -13.95 41.52
N VAL A 370 -9.77 -15.27 41.65
CA VAL A 370 -10.87 -16.20 41.33
C VAL A 370 -11.88 -16.23 42.49
N TYR A 371 -13.17 -16.41 42.20
CA TYR A 371 -14.18 -16.64 43.23
C TYR A 371 -13.85 -17.91 44.05
N PRO A 372 -13.81 -17.84 45.39
CA PRO A 372 -13.48 -18.99 46.23
C PRO A 372 -14.67 -19.96 46.32
N SER A 373 -14.61 -21.06 45.58
CA SER A 373 -15.62 -22.13 45.69
C SER A 373 -15.53 -22.86 47.03
N ASP A 374 -16.60 -22.77 47.84
CA ASP A 374 -16.74 -23.60 49.03
C ASP A 374 -17.31 -24.98 48.68
N ARG A 375 -16.94 -26.00 49.46
CA ARG A 375 -17.47 -27.36 49.39
C ARG A 375 -18.99 -27.42 49.65
N ASN A 376 -19.54 -26.36 50.25
CA ASN A 376 -20.96 -26.19 50.53
C ASN A 376 -21.76 -25.53 49.39
N GLU A 377 -21.12 -25.07 48.30
CA GLU A 377 -21.78 -24.51 47.10
C GLU A 377 -22.39 -25.61 46.20
N VAL A 378 -23.23 -26.43 46.81
CA VAL A 378 -24.03 -27.48 46.17
C VAL A 378 -25.51 -27.09 46.21
N LEU A 379 -26.33 -27.65 45.31
CA LEU A 379 -27.75 -27.30 45.17
C LEU A 379 -28.47 -27.29 46.53
N GLY A 380 -28.27 -28.36 47.33
CA GLY A 380 -28.83 -28.54 48.67
C GLY A 380 -28.09 -27.83 49.82
N GLY A 381 -27.15 -26.93 49.54
CA GLY A 381 -26.42 -26.13 50.53
C GLY A 381 -27.26 -24.98 51.10
N ASP A 382 -27.13 -24.74 52.41
CA ASP A 382 -27.86 -23.70 53.14
C ASP A 382 -27.41 -22.28 52.73
N PRO A 383 -28.28 -21.42 52.16
CA PRO A 383 -27.92 -20.06 51.77
C PRO A 383 -27.48 -19.17 52.94
N SER A 384 -27.80 -19.51 54.18
CA SER A 384 -27.46 -18.72 55.37
C SER A 384 -26.03 -18.94 55.89
N ALA A 385 -25.41 -20.08 55.57
CA ALA A 385 -24.05 -20.44 56.02
C ALA A 385 -22.97 -19.45 55.54
N HIS A 386 -23.18 -18.79 54.38
CA HIS A 386 -22.29 -17.76 53.86
C HIS A 386 -22.22 -16.49 54.73
N LYS A 387 -23.12 -16.29 55.71
CA LYS A 387 -23.12 -15.10 56.58
C LYS A 387 -22.39 -15.28 57.92
N THR A 388 -22.14 -16.50 58.36
CA THR A 388 -21.58 -16.78 59.70
C THR A 388 -20.06 -16.96 59.74
N GLY A 389 -19.39 -16.96 58.58
CA GLY A 389 -18.00 -17.39 58.41
C GLY A 389 -16.90 -16.33 58.48
N SER A 390 -17.16 -15.06 58.80
CA SER A 390 -16.08 -14.08 59.08
C SER A 390 -16.55 -12.84 59.83
N ALA A 391 -16.28 -12.77 61.14
CA ALA A 391 -16.56 -11.61 61.99
C ALA A 391 -15.38 -10.62 62.03
N VAL A 392 -14.89 -10.18 60.86
CA VAL A 392 -13.92 -9.07 60.75
C VAL A 392 -14.49 -8.01 59.81
N ALA A 393 -15.11 -6.99 60.40
CA ALA A 393 -15.63 -5.85 59.66
C ALA A 393 -14.49 -4.98 59.10
N GLY A 394 -14.41 -4.80 57.78
CA GLY A 394 -13.48 -3.82 57.21
C GLY A 394 -13.21 -3.85 55.69
N SER A 395 -13.40 -4.96 54.96
CA SER A 395 -12.72 -5.12 53.64
C SER A 395 -13.51 -5.71 52.46
N ARG A 396 -14.85 -5.84 52.50
CA ARG A 396 -15.62 -6.41 51.35
C ARG A 396 -16.92 -5.69 51.01
N ALA A 397 -16.80 -4.60 50.25
CA ALA A 397 -17.92 -3.95 49.55
C ALA A 397 -18.14 -4.47 48.10
N GLY A 398 -17.32 -5.42 47.61
CA GLY A 398 -17.39 -5.93 46.23
C GLY A 398 -18.05 -7.31 46.06
N SER A 399 -18.43 -8.00 47.13
CA SER A 399 -18.83 -9.43 47.09
C SER A 399 -20.34 -9.64 46.85
N ALA A 400 -20.95 -8.89 45.93
CA ALA A 400 -22.41 -8.71 45.88
C ALA A 400 -23.18 -9.40 44.73
N ALA A 401 -22.51 -10.12 43.80
CA ALA A 401 -23.17 -10.53 42.54
C ALA A 401 -22.66 -11.84 41.87
N HIS A 402 -22.13 -12.81 42.62
CA HIS A 402 -21.78 -14.13 42.06
C HIS A 402 -22.74 -15.23 42.54
N ASP A 403 -23.61 -15.70 41.66
CA ASP A 403 -24.44 -16.90 41.84
C ASP A 403 -23.85 -18.03 40.97
N PRO A 404 -23.20 -19.06 41.56
CA PRO A 404 -22.56 -20.15 40.83
C PRO A 404 -23.48 -20.95 39.92
N PHE A 405 -24.80 -20.91 40.16
CA PHE A 405 -25.79 -21.63 39.37
C PHE A 405 -26.32 -20.81 38.19
N SER A 406 -25.95 -19.53 38.09
CA SER A 406 -26.38 -18.62 37.02
C SER A 406 -25.28 -18.42 35.96
N LEU A 407 -25.67 -18.42 34.69
CA LEU A 407 -24.73 -18.21 33.58
C LEU A 407 -24.32 -16.73 33.44
N GLY A 408 -25.24 -15.80 33.72
CA GLY A 408 -24.97 -14.36 33.78
C GLY A 408 -24.18 -13.81 32.58
N ARG A 409 -23.17 -12.99 32.87
CA ARG A 409 -22.20 -12.46 31.88
C ARG A 409 -21.07 -13.44 31.53
N ARG A 410 -21.04 -14.63 32.13
CA ARG A 410 -19.95 -15.62 31.90
C ARG A 410 -20.01 -16.21 30.49
N VAL A 411 -21.21 -16.25 29.88
CA VAL A 411 -21.41 -16.67 28.49
C VAL A 411 -20.73 -15.74 27.48
N ASP A 412 -20.54 -14.46 27.82
CA ASP A 412 -19.94 -13.47 26.92
C ASP A 412 -18.47 -13.81 26.60
N ILE A 413 -17.81 -14.58 27.48
CA ILE A 413 -16.45 -15.09 27.31
C ILE A 413 -16.34 -16.08 26.13
N LEU A 414 -17.42 -16.81 25.84
CA LEU A 414 -17.52 -17.70 24.66
C LEU A 414 -17.96 -16.94 23.40
N ARG A 415 -18.83 -15.94 23.55
CA ARG A 415 -19.34 -15.13 22.42
C ARG A 415 -18.33 -14.11 21.88
N THR A 416 -17.37 -13.68 22.70
CA THR A 416 -16.38 -12.66 22.32
C THR A 416 -15.19 -13.30 21.57
N GLY A 417 -15.42 -13.65 20.31
CA GLY A 417 -14.48 -14.40 19.46
C GLY A 417 -13.13 -13.75 19.15
N ALA A 418 -12.92 -12.47 19.49
CA ALA A 418 -11.74 -11.68 19.09
C ALA A 418 -10.99 -10.98 20.26
N GLN A 419 -11.22 -11.37 21.51
CA GLN A 419 -10.47 -10.80 22.65
C GLN A 419 -9.08 -11.43 22.79
N ILE A 420 -8.04 -10.65 22.47
CA ILE A 420 -6.61 -10.94 22.71
C ILE A 420 -6.39 -11.30 24.19
N ALA A 421 -5.48 -12.24 24.48
CA ALA A 421 -5.10 -12.56 25.85
C ALA A 421 -4.59 -11.33 26.64
N ILE A 422 -4.92 -11.28 27.93
CA ILE A 422 -4.52 -10.20 28.87
C ILE A 422 -2.99 -10.20 29.04
N SER A 423 -2.38 -9.03 29.26
CA SER A 423 -0.94 -8.94 29.54
C SER A 423 -0.61 -9.39 30.97
N SER A 424 0.64 -9.81 31.24
CA SER A 424 1.08 -10.12 32.60
C SER A 424 0.90 -8.91 33.54
N TYR A 425 1.20 -7.71 33.04
CA TYR A 425 1.02 -6.46 33.80
C TYR A 425 -0.46 -6.20 34.15
N LEU A 426 -1.38 -6.32 33.18
CA LEU A 426 -2.81 -6.13 33.45
C LEU A 426 -3.40 -7.25 34.32
N ALA A 427 -2.83 -8.47 34.26
CA ALA A 427 -3.22 -9.56 35.15
C ALA A 427 -2.77 -9.32 36.62
N GLU A 428 -1.64 -8.62 36.83
CA GLU A 428 -1.14 -8.21 38.15
C GLU A 428 -1.90 -6.99 38.71
N GLU A 429 -2.35 -6.06 37.87
CA GLU A 429 -3.15 -4.89 38.30
C GLU A 429 -4.64 -5.19 38.53
N ASP A 430 -5.19 -6.24 37.92
CA ASP A 430 -6.64 -6.51 37.99
C ASP A 430 -7.06 -6.97 39.39
N ASN A 431 -7.82 -6.10 40.06
CA ASN A 431 -8.33 -6.31 41.40
C ASN A 431 -9.76 -6.91 41.42
N SER A 432 -10.35 -7.17 40.26
CA SER A 432 -11.71 -7.71 40.08
C SER A 432 -11.79 -9.20 40.41
N PHE A 433 -12.97 -9.67 40.83
CA PHE A 433 -13.22 -11.10 41.02
C PHE A 433 -13.77 -11.74 39.73
N HIS A 434 -13.13 -12.82 39.29
CA HIS A 434 -13.43 -13.51 38.04
C HIS A 434 -13.79 -14.99 38.24
N GLY A 435 -14.51 -15.55 37.27
CA GLY A 435 -14.72 -17.00 37.18
C GLY A 435 -13.43 -17.74 36.78
N LEU A 436 -13.36 -19.04 37.09
CA LEU A 436 -12.19 -19.90 36.81
C LEU A 436 -11.84 -19.96 35.31
N GLU A 437 -12.82 -19.70 34.44
CA GLU A 437 -12.68 -19.65 32.99
C GLU A 437 -11.79 -18.51 32.49
N VAL A 438 -11.61 -17.43 33.25
CA VAL A 438 -10.80 -16.26 32.83
C VAL A 438 -9.30 -16.56 32.81
N PRO A 439 -8.65 -17.04 33.89
CA PRO A 439 -7.25 -17.45 33.82
C PRO A 439 -7.04 -18.64 32.87
N PHE A 440 -7.99 -19.59 32.82
CA PHE A 440 -7.93 -20.72 31.89
C PHE A 440 -7.94 -20.27 30.42
N ARG A 441 -8.86 -19.37 30.02
CA ARG A 441 -8.94 -18.79 28.67
C ARG A 441 -7.64 -18.08 28.31
N ASN A 442 -7.18 -17.19 29.18
CA ASN A 442 -6.03 -16.34 28.92
C ASN A 442 -4.72 -17.13 28.79
N PHE A 443 -4.57 -18.25 29.50
CA PHE A 443 -3.43 -19.16 29.29
C PHE A 443 -3.55 -19.98 28.00
N ASN A 444 -4.70 -20.61 27.75
CA ASN A 444 -4.86 -21.48 26.58
C ASN A 444 -4.84 -20.71 25.25
N LEU A 445 -5.48 -19.53 25.19
CA LEU A 445 -5.43 -18.65 24.03
C LEU A 445 -3.98 -18.21 23.73
N ALA A 446 -3.23 -17.83 24.77
CA ALA A 446 -1.82 -17.52 24.66
C ALA A 446 -1.01 -18.68 24.05
N VAL A 447 -1.22 -19.92 24.52
CA VAL A 447 -0.55 -21.10 23.95
C VAL A 447 -0.92 -21.28 22.47
N VAL A 448 -2.21 -21.25 22.11
CA VAL A 448 -2.67 -21.45 20.72
C VAL A 448 -2.06 -20.41 19.77
N ASP A 449 -2.06 -19.13 20.14
CA ASP A 449 -1.54 -18.07 19.26
C ASP A 449 -0.02 -18.15 19.07
N ASN A 450 0.75 -18.47 20.12
CA ASN A 450 2.21 -18.59 20.00
C ASN A 450 2.64 -19.88 19.29
N VAL A 451 1.96 -21.00 19.54
CA VAL A 451 2.20 -22.24 18.78
C VAL A 451 1.87 -22.04 17.31
N SER A 452 0.79 -21.30 16.98
CA SER A 452 0.44 -20.96 15.59
C SER A 452 1.51 -20.09 14.93
N ALA A 453 1.96 -19.03 15.61
CA ALA A 453 2.95 -18.09 15.08
C ALA A 453 4.33 -18.74 14.89
N GLU A 454 4.78 -19.53 15.87
CA GLU A 454 6.06 -20.25 15.80
C GLU A 454 6.03 -21.35 14.74
N TYR A 455 4.92 -22.12 14.63
CA TYR A 455 4.80 -23.15 13.60
C TYR A 455 4.84 -22.53 12.20
N SER A 456 4.11 -21.43 11.98
CA SER A 456 4.12 -20.70 10.70
C SER A 456 5.53 -20.17 10.39
N PHE A 457 6.23 -19.59 11.37
CA PHE A 457 7.62 -19.16 11.22
C PHE A 457 8.55 -20.33 10.86
N MET A 458 8.45 -21.46 11.56
CA MET A 458 9.28 -22.63 11.31
C MET A 458 9.02 -23.23 9.92
N THR A 459 7.77 -23.25 9.46
CA THR A 459 7.40 -23.68 8.10
C THR A 459 7.98 -22.77 7.02
N GLU A 460 8.02 -21.45 7.24
CA GLU A 460 8.59 -20.52 6.27
C GLU A 460 10.13 -20.49 6.29
N MET A 461 10.74 -20.48 7.47
CA MET A 461 12.20 -20.36 7.64
C MET A 461 12.93 -21.67 7.33
N PHE A 462 12.37 -22.82 7.75
CA PHE A 462 12.99 -24.13 7.61
C PHE A 462 12.35 -24.96 6.49
N SER A 463 12.06 -24.32 5.36
CA SER A 463 11.42 -24.93 4.18
C SER A 463 12.14 -26.15 3.58
N THR A 464 13.42 -26.39 3.93
CA THR A 464 14.17 -27.59 3.54
C THR A 464 13.87 -28.82 4.40
N LEU A 465 13.15 -28.67 5.52
CA LEU A 465 12.71 -29.76 6.40
C LEU A 465 11.29 -30.21 6.05
N SER A 466 10.98 -31.49 6.26
CA SER A 466 9.61 -31.98 6.03
C SER A 466 8.65 -31.51 7.13
N PHE A 467 7.37 -31.34 6.80
CA PHE A 467 6.32 -30.95 7.76
C PHE A 467 6.29 -31.82 9.03
N GLN A 468 6.60 -33.12 8.91
CA GLN A 468 6.71 -34.03 10.06
C GLN A 468 7.91 -33.73 10.96
N GLN A 469 9.07 -33.38 10.38
CA GLN A 469 10.26 -32.96 11.14
C GLN A 469 10.00 -31.63 11.84
N ILE A 470 9.41 -30.65 11.14
CA ILE A 470 9.05 -29.34 11.69
C ILE A 470 8.07 -29.52 12.87
N SER A 471 7.02 -30.33 12.71
CA SER A 471 6.06 -30.60 13.79
C SER A 471 6.71 -31.24 15.02
N ARG A 472 7.60 -32.23 14.83
CA ARG A 472 8.36 -32.82 15.95
C ARG A 472 9.25 -31.79 16.66
N LYS A 473 9.89 -30.89 15.92
CA LYS A 473 10.74 -29.84 16.49
C LYS A 473 9.93 -28.72 17.18
N ALA A 474 8.75 -28.39 16.68
CA ALA A 474 7.83 -27.47 17.34
C ALA A 474 7.29 -28.05 18.66
N VAL A 475 6.94 -29.34 18.70
CA VAL A 475 6.62 -30.05 19.97
C VAL A 475 7.83 -29.97 20.92
N GLU A 476 9.05 -30.22 20.42
CA GLU A 476 10.29 -30.11 21.23
C GLU A 476 10.49 -28.71 21.84
N ILE A 477 9.92 -27.64 21.28
CA ILE A 477 9.96 -26.27 21.82
C ILE A 477 8.90 -26.09 22.92
N PHE A 478 7.66 -26.51 22.67
CA PHE A 478 6.51 -26.22 23.52
C PHE A 478 6.21 -27.27 24.60
N GLU A 479 6.82 -28.46 24.58
CA GLU A 479 6.63 -29.52 25.59
C GLU A 479 6.67 -29.00 27.05
N PRO A 480 7.62 -28.14 27.47
CA PRO A 480 7.62 -27.59 28.84
C PRO A 480 6.45 -26.64 29.11
N VAL A 481 5.98 -25.91 28.09
CA VAL A 481 4.84 -24.98 28.20
C VAL A 481 3.51 -25.74 28.28
N PHE A 482 3.38 -26.83 27.54
CA PHE A 482 2.25 -27.75 27.66
C PHE A 482 2.16 -28.34 29.08
N GLY A 483 3.30 -28.72 29.68
CA GLY A 483 3.37 -29.12 31.10
C GLY A 483 2.90 -28.04 32.08
N LEU A 484 3.27 -26.76 31.86
CA LEU A 484 2.78 -25.64 32.66
C LEU A 484 1.26 -25.46 32.53
N GLY A 485 0.72 -25.56 31.32
CA GLY A 485 -0.71 -25.42 31.05
C GLY A 485 -1.57 -26.54 31.65
N GLN A 486 -1.09 -27.78 31.60
CA GLN A 486 -1.73 -28.91 32.28
C GLN A 486 -1.67 -28.76 33.81
N THR A 487 -0.56 -28.23 34.34
CA THR A 487 -0.42 -27.96 35.78
C THR A 487 -1.39 -26.87 36.24
N LEU A 488 -1.47 -25.76 35.51
CA LEU A 488 -2.42 -24.67 35.78
C LEU A 488 -3.87 -25.14 35.69
N THR A 489 -4.21 -25.91 34.66
CA THR A 489 -5.56 -26.49 34.50
C THR A 489 -5.92 -27.36 35.70
N LYS A 490 -5.02 -28.26 36.13
CA LYS A 490 -5.21 -29.08 37.32
C LYS A 490 -5.45 -28.23 38.58
N GLN A 491 -4.61 -27.21 38.81
CA GLN A 491 -4.73 -26.30 39.96
C GLN A 491 -6.10 -25.59 40.01
N LEU A 492 -6.62 -25.13 38.86
CA LEU A 492 -7.91 -24.43 38.77
C LEU A 492 -9.13 -25.34 39.00
N ILE A 493 -9.02 -26.66 38.76
CA ILE A 493 -10.17 -27.58 38.83
C ILE A 493 -10.18 -28.49 40.08
N GLU A 494 -9.05 -28.65 40.78
CA GLU A 494 -8.89 -29.66 41.85
C GLU A 494 -9.84 -29.45 43.04
N HIS A 495 -10.13 -28.20 43.41
CA HIS A 495 -10.97 -27.86 44.57
C HIS A 495 -12.36 -27.31 44.21
N THR A 496 -12.61 -27.02 42.93
CA THR A 496 -13.80 -26.28 42.48
C THR A 496 -15.06 -27.14 42.42
N THR A 497 -16.20 -26.59 42.86
CA THR A 497 -17.55 -27.18 42.86
C THR A 497 -18.46 -26.61 41.77
N ASP A 498 -18.00 -25.60 41.02
CA ASP A 498 -18.73 -24.95 39.93
C ASP A 498 -18.73 -25.82 38.65
N ALA A 499 -19.90 -26.38 38.33
CA ALA A 499 -20.11 -27.18 37.12
C ALA A 499 -20.15 -26.34 35.84
N LEU A 500 -20.63 -25.09 35.90
CA LEU A 500 -20.75 -24.21 34.74
C LEU A 500 -19.37 -23.70 34.31
N GLY A 501 -18.53 -23.30 35.25
CA GLY A 501 -17.15 -22.87 34.96
C GLY A 501 -16.31 -23.97 34.30
N VAL A 502 -16.38 -25.21 34.80
CA VAL A 502 -15.67 -26.34 34.17
C VAL A 502 -16.23 -26.64 32.77
N LEU A 503 -17.56 -26.55 32.56
CA LEU A 503 -18.16 -26.74 31.24
C LEU A 503 -17.79 -25.62 30.26
N ILE A 504 -17.67 -24.37 30.71
CA ILE A 504 -17.14 -23.25 29.91
C ILE A 504 -15.68 -23.54 29.50
N CYS A 505 -14.84 -24.06 30.41
CA CYS A 505 -13.47 -24.46 30.08
C CYS A 505 -13.42 -25.59 29.03
N VAL A 506 -14.34 -26.56 29.07
CA VAL A 506 -14.48 -27.59 28.02
C VAL A 506 -14.81 -26.92 26.67
N ARG A 507 -15.76 -25.99 26.62
CA ARG A 507 -16.11 -25.27 25.38
C ARG A 507 -14.98 -24.40 24.86
N LEU A 508 -14.25 -23.71 25.73
CA LEU A 508 -13.05 -22.96 25.37
C LEU A 508 -11.96 -23.87 24.78
N ASN A 509 -11.77 -25.07 25.33
CA ASN A 509 -10.79 -26.03 24.81
C ASN A 509 -11.23 -26.66 23.47
N GLN A 510 -12.53 -26.89 23.28
CA GLN A 510 -13.10 -27.30 21.99
C GLN A 510 -12.95 -26.20 20.92
N HIS A 511 -13.20 -24.92 21.28
CA HIS A 511 -12.97 -23.78 20.38
C HIS A 511 -11.48 -23.64 20.03
N ALA A 512 -10.58 -23.83 20.99
CA ALA A 512 -9.14 -23.88 20.75
C ALA A 512 -8.74 -25.01 19.78
N ALA A 513 -9.35 -26.20 19.90
CA ALA A 513 -9.15 -27.31 18.97
C ALA A 513 -9.59 -26.93 17.54
N PHE A 514 -10.77 -26.33 17.39
CA PHE A 514 -11.29 -25.89 16.10
C PHE A 514 -10.41 -24.80 15.44
N GLU A 515 -9.95 -23.83 16.23
CA GLU A 515 -9.01 -22.80 15.75
C GLU A 515 -7.67 -23.40 15.29
N LEU A 516 -7.11 -24.39 16.01
CA LEU A 516 -5.89 -25.08 15.58
C LEU A 516 -6.09 -25.88 14.28
N GLN A 517 -7.23 -26.56 14.13
CA GLN A 517 -7.59 -27.28 12.91
C GLN A 517 -7.78 -26.32 11.72
N ARG A 518 -8.49 -25.20 11.94
CA ARG A 518 -8.68 -24.12 10.95
C ARG A 518 -7.36 -23.51 10.49
N ARG A 519 -6.43 -23.29 11.44
CA ARG A 519 -5.05 -22.81 11.17
C ARG A 519 -4.11 -23.90 10.64
N LYS A 520 -4.54 -25.17 10.59
CA LYS A 520 -3.77 -26.35 10.15
C LYS A 520 -2.49 -26.59 10.97
N VAL A 521 -2.55 -26.42 12.28
CA VAL A 521 -1.39 -26.54 13.21
C VAL A 521 -1.51 -27.80 14.09
N PRO A 522 -0.92 -28.95 13.70
CA PRO A 522 -1.08 -30.22 14.42
C PRO A 522 -0.23 -30.33 15.71
N VAL A 523 0.51 -29.29 16.07
CA VAL A 523 1.52 -29.33 17.15
C VAL A 523 0.90 -29.41 18.54
N ALA A 524 -0.29 -28.83 18.73
CA ALA A 524 -0.94 -28.72 20.05
C ALA A 524 -2.08 -29.74 20.27
N ASP A 525 -2.37 -30.63 19.32
CA ASP A 525 -3.47 -31.60 19.43
C ASP A 525 -3.31 -32.52 20.66
N SER A 526 -2.08 -32.94 20.98
CA SER A 526 -1.78 -33.73 22.18
C SER A 526 -2.06 -32.97 23.47
N TYR A 527 -1.76 -31.67 23.51
CA TYR A 527 -2.01 -30.79 24.65
C TYR A 527 -3.50 -30.57 24.88
N ILE A 528 -4.25 -30.22 23.83
CA ILE A 528 -5.71 -30.03 23.88
C ILE A 528 -6.42 -31.31 24.36
N ASN A 529 -6.01 -32.48 23.86
CA ASN A 529 -6.52 -33.76 24.32
C ASN A 529 -6.15 -34.05 25.79
N GLY A 530 -4.93 -33.74 26.21
CA GLY A 530 -4.52 -33.83 27.61
C GLY A 530 -5.36 -32.96 28.56
N VAL A 531 -5.71 -31.74 28.14
CA VAL A 531 -6.61 -30.83 28.88
C VAL A 531 -8.04 -31.40 28.93
N ASN A 532 -8.58 -31.92 27.82
CA ASN A 532 -9.90 -32.58 27.80
C ASN A 532 -9.97 -33.77 28.78
N MET A 533 -8.90 -34.58 28.86
CA MET A 533 -8.81 -35.72 29.78
C MET A 533 -8.76 -35.32 31.27
N GLN A 534 -8.48 -34.05 31.58
CA GLN A 534 -8.57 -33.53 32.95
C GLN A 534 -9.95 -32.92 33.25
N LEU A 535 -10.52 -32.18 32.29
CA LEU A 535 -11.78 -31.45 32.48
C LEU A 535 -13.00 -32.39 32.58
N TRP A 536 -13.12 -33.38 31.70
CA TRP A 536 -14.30 -34.25 31.63
C TRP A 536 -14.53 -35.11 32.89
N PRO A 537 -13.53 -35.83 33.44
CA PRO A 537 -13.72 -36.57 34.69
C PRO A 537 -14.07 -35.65 35.86
N ARG A 538 -13.52 -34.44 35.90
CA ARG A 538 -13.83 -33.49 36.97
C ARG A 538 -15.26 -32.96 36.88
N PHE A 539 -15.76 -32.66 35.68
CA PHE A 539 -17.16 -32.30 35.48
C PHE A 539 -18.11 -33.40 36.00
N GLN A 540 -17.83 -34.67 35.71
CA GLN A 540 -18.61 -35.80 36.22
C GLN A 540 -18.60 -35.88 37.76
N VAL A 541 -17.43 -35.75 38.40
CA VAL A 541 -17.32 -35.75 39.88
C VAL A 541 -18.09 -34.60 40.52
N ILE A 542 -18.10 -33.41 39.91
CA ILE A 542 -18.90 -32.27 40.38
C ILE A 542 -20.40 -32.59 40.26
N MET A 543 -20.86 -33.08 39.10
CA MET A 543 -22.27 -33.45 38.89
C MET A 543 -22.74 -34.56 39.83
N ASP A 544 -21.89 -35.54 40.12
CA ASP A 544 -22.17 -36.60 41.10
C ASP A 544 -22.29 -36.03 42.52
N THR A 545 -21.46 -35.05 42.88
CA THR A 545 -21.54 -34.33 44.16
C THR A 545 -22.85 -33.53 44.27
N GLN A 546 -23.32 -32.92 43.18
CA GLN A 546 -24.64 -32.25 43.14
C GLN A 546 -25.78 -33.26 43.31
N CYS A 547 -25.71 -34.42 42.66
CA CYS A 547 -26.68 -35.51 42.84
C CYS A 547 -26.70 -36.03 44.29
N GLU A 548 -25.53 -36.20 44.92
CA GLU A 548 -25.45 -36.64 46.32
C GLU A 548 -26.01 -35.59 47.30
N SER A 549 -25.81 -34.29 47.02
CA SER A 549 -26.42 -33.21 47.78
C SER A 549 -27.96 -33.29 47.76
N LEU A 550 -28.57 -33.45 46.59
CA LEU A 550 -30.02 -33.64 46.46
C LEU A 550 -30.50 -34.89 47.21
N LYS A 551 -29.75 -36.00 47.16
CA LYS A 551 -30.06 -37.23 47.93
C LYS A 551 -30.06 -37.00 49.44
N ARG A 552 -29.07 -36.27 49.97
CA ARG A 552 -28.96 -35.95 51.40
C ARG A 552 -30.14 -35.07 51.86
N VAL A 553 -30.52 -34.05 51.08
CA VAL A 553 -31.72 -33.24 51.36
C VAL A 553 -32.97 -34.13 51.35
N ALA A 554 -33.14 -34.96 50.32
CA ALA A 554 -34.28 -35.87 50.17
C ALA A 554 -34.36 -36.98 51.26
N ALA A 555 -33.26 -37.25 51.97
CA ALA A 555 -33.24 -38.16 53.13
C ALA A 555 -33.60 -37.42 54.43
N ASN A 556 -33.08 -36.21 54.62
CA ASN A 556 -33.28 -35.42 55.85
C ASN A 556 -34.69 -34.82 55.99
N THR A 557 -35.46 -34.76 54.90
CA THR A 557 -36.88 -34.32 54.89
C THR A 557 -37.78 -35.02 55.92
N GLY A 558 -37.42 -36.22 56.39
CA GLY A 558 -38.23 -36.99 57.34
C GLY A 558 -38.08 -36.61 58.82
N ARG A 559 -37.05 -35.82 59.21
CA ARG A 559 -36.79 -35.48 60.62
C ARG A 559 -36.69 -33.99 60.94
N SER A 560 -36.59 -33.12 59.93
CA SER A 560 -36.47 -31.66 60.11
C SER A 560 -37.14 -30.86 58.99
N ALA A 561 -38.30 -31.30 58.51
CA ALA A 561 -39.09 -30.56 57.51
C ALA A 561 -39.45 -29.15 58.00
N VAL A 562 -39.70 -28.98 59.30
CA VAL A 562 -40.04 -27.70 59.93
C VAL A 562 -38.91 -26.67 59.76
N SER A 563 -37.64 -27.06 59.96
CA SER A 563 -36.50 -26.14 59.85
C SER A 563 -36.17 -25.78 58.39
N ALA A 564 -36.28 -26.74 57.47
CA ALA A 564 -36.04 -26.49 56.04
C ALA A 564 -37.12 -25.60 55.40
N LEU A 565 -38.36 -25.65 55.89
CA LEU A 565 -39.45 -24.75 55.49
C LEU A 565 -39.37 -23.37 56.17
N SER A 566 -38.72 -23.27 57.34
CA SER A 566 -38.67 -22.02 58.14
C SER A 566 -37.58 -21.03 57.73
N LEU A 567 -36.59 -21.43 56.92
CA LEU A 567 -35.51 -20.54 56.44
C LEU A 567 -35.98 -19.45 55.45
N ALA A 568 -37.23 -19.52 55.00
CA ALA A 568 -37.86 -18.53 54.11
C ALA A 568 -39.09 -17.84 54.76
N GLY A 569 -38.98 -17.47 56.04
CA GLY A 569 -39.82 -16.45 56.67
C GLY A 569 -41.33 -16.73 56.77
N GLY A 570 -41.74 -17.38 57.86
CA GLY A 570 -43.13 -17.36 58.35
C GLY A 570 -43.90 -18.69 58.27
N ASP A 571 -44.75 -18.94 59.27
CA ASP A 571 -45.48 -20.20 59.49
C ASP A 571 -46.52 -20.57 58.41
N ASP A 572 -46.79 -19.68 57.44
CA ASP A 572 -47.83 -19.88 56.41
C ASP A 572 -47.41 -20.81 55.26
N LEU A 573 -46.12 -21.16 55.13
CA LEU A 573 -45.66 -22.00 54.02
C LEU A 573 -46.20 -23.44 54.07
N ASN A 574 -46.58 -23.94 55.25
CA ASN A 574 -47.29 -25.22 55.43
C ASN A 574 -48.65 -25.29 54.69
N LYS A 575 -49.17 -24.15 54.20
CA LYS A 575 -50.42 -24.06 53.44
C LYS A 575 -50.19 -23.71 51.95
N SER A 576 -48.98 -23.33 51.56
CA SER A 576 -48.68 -22.74 50.25
C SER A 576 -48.31 -23.80 49.20
N SER A 577 -48.83 -23.63 47.98
CA SER A 577 -48.43 -24.44 46.81
C SER A 577 -47.32 -23.75 45.99
N ALA A 578 -46.54 -22.85 46.61
CA ALA A 578 -45.45 -22.14 45.96
C ALA A 578 -44.32 -23.09 45.49
N PRO A 579 -43.57 -22.73 44.42
CA PRO A 579 -42.37 -23.45 44.04
C PRO A 579 -41.32 -23.49 45.16
N HIS A 580 -40.60 -24.59 45.27
CA HIS A 580 -39.51 -24.75 46.23
C HIS A 580 -38.29 -23.93 45.80
N PHE A 581 -37.52 -23.35 46.72
CA PHE A 581 -36.36 -22.50 46.37
C PHE A 581 -35.30 -23.23 45.53
N LEU A 582 -35.10 -24.53 45.79
CA LEU A 582 -34.22 -25.40 45.00
C LEU A 582 -34.63 -25.51 43.52
N THR A 583 -35.92 -25.33 43.21
CA THR A 583 -36.44 -25.39 41.84
C THR A 583 -35.92 -24.25 40.98
N GLN A 584 -35.73 -23.06 41.57
CA GLN A 584 -35.09 -21.94 40.87
C GLN A 584 -33.61 -22.23 40.60
N ARG A 585 -32.85 -22.68 41.62
CA ARG A 585 -31.41 -23.03 41.47
C ARG A 585 -31.19 -24.17 40.47
N PHE A 586 -32.00 -25.23 40.54
CA PHE A 586 -31.97 -26.34 39.59
C PHE A 586 -32.32 -25.86 38.18
N GLY A 587 -33.36 -25.03 38.03
CA GLY A 587 -33.73 -24.43 36.74
C GLY A 587 -32.62 -23.56 36.14
N GLN A 588 -31.94 -22.74 36.95
CA GLN A 588 -30.82 -21.90 36.51
C GLN A 588 -29.61 -22.74 36.07
N LEU A 589 -29.24 -23.76 36.86
CA LEU A 589 -28.14 -24.69 36.53
C LEU A 589 -28.46 -25.49 35.25
N LEU A 590 -29.69 -26.01 35.14
CA LEU A 590 -30.18 -26.71 33.96
C LEU A 590 -30.15 -25.80 32.73
N HIS A 591 -30.66 -24.57 32.82
CA HIS A 591 -30.58 -23.57 31.75
C HIS A 591 -29.13 -23.29 31.35
N GLY A 592 -28.23 -23.08 32.32
CA GLY A 592 -26.80 -22.85 32.06
C GLY A 592 -26.15 -24.00 31.29
N ILE A 593 -26.38 -25.24 31.70
CA ILE A 593 -25.88 -26.43 31.01
C ILE A 593 -26.48 -26.55 29.59
N LEU A 594 -27.79 -26.32 29.44
CA LEU A 594 -28.48 -26.41 28.15
C LEU A 594 -28.00 -25.34 27.15
N VAL A 595 -27.80 -24.09 27.61
CA VAL A 595 -27.23 -23.01 26.76
C VAL A 595 -25.79 -23.31 26.38
N LEU A 596 -24.99 -23.91 27.27
CA LEU A 596 -23.63 -24.36 26.94
C LEU A 596 -23.59 -25.63 26.07
N SER A 597 -24.74 -26.24 25.76
CA SER A 597 -24.88 -27.43 24.92
C SER A 597 -25.76 -27.19 23.68
N SER A 598 -25.97 -25.94 23.25
CA SER A 598 -26.62 -25.63 21.98
C SER A 598 -25.72 -25.91 20.77
N ASP A 599 -24.43 -25.56 20.89
CA ASP A 599 -23.49 -25.47 19.77
C ASP A 599 -22.66 -26.75 19.57
N ALA A 600 -22.73 -27.69 20.53
CA ALA A 600 -22.06 -28.98 20.49
C ALA A 600 -23.11 -30.11 20.38
N GLY A 601 -22.80 -31.12 19.57
CA GLY A 601 -23.60 -32.35 19.43
C GLY A 601 -23.63 -33.20 20.70
N ASP A 602 -24.09 -34.45 20.57
CA ASP A 602 -24.36 -35.39 21.67
C ASP A 602 -23.14 -35.69 22.59
N ASP A 603 -22.82 -34.78 23.51
CA ASP A 603 -21.85 -35.01 24.60
C ASP A 603 -22.44 -36.01 25.60
N GLU A 604 -22.18 -37.30 25.38
CA GLU A 604 -22.61 -38.40 26.26
C GLU A 604 -22.35 -38.14 27.76
N PRO A 605 -21.19 -37.59 28.21
CA PRO A 605 -20.96 -37.29 29.63
C PRO A 605 -21.93 -36.25 30.21
N VAL A 606 -22.32 -35.25 29.43
CA VAL A 606 -23.27 -34.20 29.85
C VAL A 606 -24.67 -34.79 29.90
N ALA A 607 -25.11 -35.46 28.83
CA ALA A 607 -26.44 -36.06 28.74
C ALA A 607 -26.69 -37.09 29.86
N ASN A 608 -25.72 -37.96 30.14
CA ASN A 608 -25.83 -38.96 31.21
C ASN A 608 -25.78 -38.35 32.61
N SER A 609 -25.03 -37.28 32.83
CA SER A 609 -25.01 -36.56 34.11
C SER A 609 -26.29 -35.76 34.35
N LEU A 610 -26.86 -35.17 33.28
CA LEU A 610 -28.11 -34.42 33.36
C LEU A 610 -29.30 -35.34 33.64
N LYS A 611 -29.41 -36.48 32.93
CA LYS A 611 -30.45 -37.51 33.17
C LYS A 611 -30.44 -37.99 34.63
N ARG A 612 -29.25 -38.21 35.22
CA ARG A 612 -29.09 -38.58 36.64
C ARG A 612 -29.54 -37.45 37.58
N LEU A 613 -29.12 -36.20 37.33
CA LEU A 613 -29.48 -35.05 38.18
C LEU A 613 -31.00 -34.78 38.16
N THR A 614 -31.62 -34.80 36.98
CA THR A 614 -33.07 -34.60 36.80
C THR A 614 -33.86 -35.68 37.54
N ALA A 615 -33.48 -36.96 37.43
CA ALA A 615 -34.16 -38.06 38.14
C ALA A 615 -34.09 -37.92 39.68
N GLU A 616 -32.96 -37.45 40.23
CA GLU A 616 -32.85 -37.20 41.67
C GLU A 616 -33.63 -35.96 42.13
N PHE A 617 -33.76 -34.95 41.27
CA PHE A 617 -34.61 -33.79 41.52
C PHE A 617 -36.11 -34.17 41.51
N ASP A 618 -36.55 -35.01 40.57
CA ASP A 618 -37.90 -35.56 40.53
C ASP A 618 -38.22 -36.44 41.76
N ASN A 619 -37.24 -37.24 42.20
CA ASN A 619 -37.35 -38.00 43.46
C ASN A 619 -37.52 -37.09 44.68
N LEU A 620 -36.80 -35.95 44.74
CA LEU A 620 -36.91 -34.95 45.80
C LEU A 620 -38.28 -34.26 45.78
N LEU A 621 -38.73 -33.74 44.64
CA LEU A 621 -40.05 -33.12 44.50
C LEU A 621 -41.17 -34.10 44.83
N THR A 622 -41.08 -35.35 44.36
CA THR A 622 -42.04 -36.41 44.67
C THR A 622 -42.13 -36.67 46.17
N LYS A 623 -40.99 -36.71 46.89
CA LYS A 623 -40.97 -36.87 48.36
C LYS A 623 -41.56 -35.67 49.09
N LEU A 624 -41.17 -34.44 48.73
CA LEU A 624 -41.72 -33.20 49.30
C LEU A 624 -43.24 -33.11 49.10
N SER A 625 -43.73 -33.49 47.91
CA SER A 625 -45.15 -33.45 47.56
C SER A 625 -46.03 -34.40 48.40
N ARG A 626 -45.44 -35.41 49.06
CA ARG A 626 -46.14 -36.34 49.96
C ARG A 626 -46.31 -35.80 51.39
N ILE A 627 -45.58 -34.75 51.77
CA ILE A 627 -45.63 -34.14 53.10
C ILE A 627 -46.88 -33.24 53.24
N GLY A 628 -47.28 -32.56 52.15
CA GLY A 628 -48.56 -31.85 52.07
C GLY A 628 -49.72 -32.80 51.81
N GLY A 629 -50.37 -33.28 52.88
CA GLY A 629 -51.32 -34.42 52.88
C GLY A 629 -52.67 -34.27 52.16
N ASP A 630 -52.72 -33.63 50.99
CA ASP A 630 -53.93 -33.53 50.15
C ASP A 630 -53.59 -33.70 48.66
N ALA A 631 -54.28 -34.61 47.97
CA ALA A 631 -53.96 -35.04 46.61
C ALA A 631 -54.01 -33.89 45.58
N LYS A 632 -54.99 -32.99 45.70
CA LYS A 632 -55.12 -31.82 44.82
C LYS A 632 -54.02 -30.78 45.07
N ARG A 633 -53.52 -30.69 46.30
CA ARG A 633 -52.35 -29.84 46.64
C ARG A 633 -51.06 -30.43 46.09
N ARG A 634 -50.88 -31.75 46.19
CA ARG A 634 -49.74 -32.47 45.62
C ARG A 634 -49.58 -32.21 44.12
N GLU A 635 -50.67 -32.33 43.37
CA GLU A 635 -50.69 -32.06 41.92
C GLU A 635 -50.36 -30.59 41.60
N ARG A 636 -50.97 -29.63 42.31
CA ARG A 636 -50.67 -28.20 42.15
C ARG A 636 -49.22 -27.84 42.49
N PHE A 637 -48.66 -28.44 43.54
CA PHE A 637 -47.26 -28.23 43.93
C PHE A 637 -46.31 -28.75 42.84
N LEU A 638 -46.50 -29.97 42.35
CA LEU A 638 -45.68 -30.51 41.26
C LEU A 638 -45.81 -29.67 39.99
N TYR A 639 -47.05 -29.33 39.59
CA TYR A 639 -47.30 -28.47 38.42
C TYR A 639 -46.60 -27.10 38.53
N ASN A 640 -46.69 -26.41 39.68
CA ASN A 640 -46.06 -25.11 39.87
C ASN A 640 -44.52 -25.18 39.81
N ASN A 641 -43.91 -26.25 40.35
CA ASN A 641 -42.46 -26.44 40.27
C ASN A 641 -42.01 -26.75 38.85
N TYR A 642 -42.69 -27.68 38.17
CA TYR A 642 -42.39 -28.08 36.80
C TYR A 642 -42.66 -26.96 35.79
N SER A 643 -43.73 -26.18 35.98
CA SER A 643 -43.99 -24.97 35.19
C SER A 643 -42.91 -23.90 35.39
N LEU A 644 -42.31 -23.78 36.58
CA LEU A 644 -41.20 -22.85 36.81
C LEU A 644 -39.92 -23.32 36.09
N VAL A 645 -39.58 -24.61 36.15
CA VAL A 645 -38.43 -25.13 35.40
C VAL A 645 -38.63 -24.96 33.89
N LEU A 646 -39.82 -25.31 33.37
CA LEU A 646 -40.19 -25.08 31.96
C LEU A 646 -40.08 -23.61 31.54
N ALA A 647 -40.52 -22.68 32.39
CA ALA A 647 -40.41 -21.25 32.12
C ALA A 647 -38.94 -20.78 32.10
N ILE A 648 -38.08 -21.30 32.99
CA ILE A 648 -36.66 -20.95 33.01
C ILE A 648 -35.93 -21.51 31.77
N ILE A 649 -36.28 -22.71 31.30
CA ILE A 649 -35.65 -23.31 30.11
C ILE A 649 -36.38 -23.00 28.80
N SER A 650 -37.41 -22.15 28.79
CA SER A 650 -38.25 -21.94 27.59
C SER A 650 -37.42 -21.49 26.40
N ASP A 651 -36.46 -20.60 26.63
CA ASP A 651 -35.68 -19.91 25.60
C ASP A 651 -34.47 -20.74 25.12
N THR A 652 -34.16 -21.89 25.76
CA THR A 652 -33.01 -22.72 25.38
C THR A 652 -33.28 -23.53 24.11
N GLN A 653 -32.29 -23.58 23.21
CA GLN A 653 -32.34 -24.30 21.93
C GLN A 653 -31.34 -25.48 21.92
N GLY A 654 -31.52 -26.43 21.00
CA GLY A 654 -30.66 -27.61 20.84
C GLY A 654 -31.36 -28.95 21.16
N LYS A 655 -30.78 -30.06 20.69
CA LYS A 655 -31.36 -31.41 20.82
C LYS A 655 -31.59 -31.82 22.27
N LEU A 656 -30.58 -31.63 23.13
CA LEU A 656 -30.67 -31.96 24.55
C LEU A 656 -31.75 -31.13 25.27
N ALA A 657 -31.94 -29.86 24.86
CA ALA A 657 -33.01 -29.01 25.40
C ALA A 657 -34.40 -29.50 24.99
N ILE A 658 -34.58 -29.96 23.75
CA ILE A 658 -35.82 -30.59 23.29
C ILE A 658 -36.09 -31.88 24.08
N GLU A 659 -35.07 -32.74 24.26
CA GLU A 659 -35.19 -33.97 25.06
C GLU A 659 -35.60 -33.67 26.50
N GLN A 660 -34.98 -32.71 27.20
CA GLN A 660 -35.37 -32.36 28.58
C GLN A 660 -36.78 -31.73 28.64
N LYS A 661 -37.15 -30.88 27.68
CA LYS A 661 -38.51 -30.31 27.58
C LYS A 661 -39.59 -31.40 27.36
N GLN A 662 -39.25 -32.49 26.68
CA GLN A 662 -40.16 -33.62 26.43
C GLN A 662 -40.20 -34.65 27.56
N LEU A 663 -39.02 -35.05 28.08
CA LEU A 663 -38.86 -36.13 29.06
C LEU A 663 -39.37 -35.76 30.44
N SER A 664 -39.18 -34.52 30.89
CA SER A 664 -39.38 -34.17 32.30
C SER A 664 -40.82 -33.76 32.64
N PHE A 665 -41.59 -33.18 31.70
CA PHE A 665 -42.77 -32.38 32.06
C PHE A 665 -44.04 -32.65 31.22
N SER A 666 -44.23 -33.89 30.73
CA SER A 666 -45.55 -34.31 30.25
C SER A 666 -46.49 -34.53 31.45
N PRO A 667 -47.65 -33.83 31.56
CA PRO A 667 -48.64 -34.15 32.58
C PRO A 667 -49.16 -35.58 32.35
N PRO A 668 -49.51 -36.34 33.41
CA PRO A 668 -49.85 -37.75 33.27
C PRO A 668 -51.10 -37.95 32.39
N GLN A 669 -50.90 -38.49 31.18
CA GLN A 669 -51.94 -38.81 30.20
C GLN A 669 -52.78 -40.05 30.60
N ASN A 670 -53.17 -40.16 31.86
CA ASN A 670 -54.01 -41.24 32.39
C ASN A 670 -55.29 -40.66 33.02
N LEU A 671 -56.17 -40.14 32.16
CA LEU A 671 -57.60 -40.05 32.42
C LEU A 671 -58.33 -40.48 31.15
N GLY A 672 -59.11 -41.55 31.28
CA GLY A 672 -59.66 -42.29 30.16
C GLY A 672 -60.81 -41.60 29.43
N THR A 673 -61.11 -42.16 28.27
CA THR A 673 -62.29 -41.87 27.44
C THR A 673 -63.61 -42.07 28.22
N ALA A 674 -64.42 -41.00 28.39
CA ALA A 674 -65.90 -41.08 28.39
C ALA A 674 -66.60 -39.70 28.45
N SER A 675 -67.39 -39.41 27.41
CA SER A 675 -68.68 -38.68 27.37
C SER A 675 -69.07 -37.58 28.39
N THR A 676 -69.45 -36.40 27.84
CA THR A 676 -70.62 -35.53 28.21
C THR A 676 -70.76 -35.02 29.66
N SER A 677 -70.99 -33.73 29.94
CA SER A 677 -72.07 -32.90 29.38
C SER A 677 -71.99 -31.41 29.79
N LYS A 678 -72.39 -30.53 28.87
CA LYS A 678 -72.97 -29.16 28.94
C LYS A 678 -72.88 -28.25 30.20
N SER A 679 -72.88 -26.94 29.88
CA SER A 679 -73.35 -25.77 30.67
C SER A 679 -72.39 -25.17 31.71
N HIS A 680 -72.31 -23.84 31.91
CA HIS A 680 -72.87 -22.68 31.20
C HIS A 680 -72.10 -21.40 31.60
N CYS A 681 -71.83 -20.49 30.65
CA CYS A 681 -71.66 -19.02 30.83
C CYS A 681 -70.52 -18.54 31.80
N ILE A 682 -70.01 -17.31 31.77
CA ILE A 682 -70.53 -16.00 31.35
C ILE A 682 -69.45 -15.21 30.58
N ALA A 683 -69.86 -14.46 29.56
CA ALA A 683 -69.00 -13.47 28.89
C ALA A 683 -69.31 -12.05 29.39
N ARG A 684 -68.27 -11.26 29.69
CA ARG A 684 -68.17 -9.77 29.73
C ARG A 684 -66.96 -9.39 30.61
N SER A 685 -66.24 -8.28 30.42
CA SER A 685 -66.02 -7.41 29.25
C SER A 685 -65.00 -6.33 29.65
N ARG A 686 -64.13 -5.92 28.71
CA ARG A 686 -63.44 -4.61 28.65
C ARG A 686 -63.03 -3.92 29.97
N LEU A 687 -61.73 -3.85 30.22
CA LEU A 687 -61.08 -2.64 30.73
C LEU A 687 -59.61 -2.60 30.25
N LEU A 688 -59.38 -1.81 29.20
CA LEU A 688 -58.04 -1.43 28.73
C LEU A 688 -57.58 -0.19 29.51
N PRO A 689 -56.36 -0.14 30.06
CA PRO A 689 -55.63 1.10 30.18
C PRO A 689 -54.98 1.46 28.83
N LEU A 690 -54.92 2.76 28.53
CA LEU A 690 -54.44 3.29 27.25
C LEU A 690 -52.93 3.11 27.05
N LEU A 691 -52.51 1.99 26.45
CA LEU A 691 -51.24 1.94 25.73
C LEU A 691 -51.45 2.40 24.29
N ARG A 692 -50.91 3.60 24.04
CA ARG A 692 -51.00 4.36 22.79
C ARG A 692 -50.39 3.55 21.64
N ARG A 693 -51.23 2.90 20.83
CA ARG A 693 -50.83 2.33 19.53
C ARG A 693 -50.12 3.43 18.72
N ARG A 694 -48.78 3.36 18.64
CA ARG A 694 -48.13 3.74 17.38
C ARG A 694 -48.51 2.66 16.38
N GLY A 695 -48.94 3.08 15.19
CA GLY A 695 -49.51 2.16 14.20
C GLY A 695 -48.51 1.09 13.79
N PHE A 696 -49.02 0.02 13.19
CA PHE A 696 -48.20 -0.73 12.24
C PHE A 696 -47.70 0.26 11.21
N SER A 697 -46.40 0.57 11.26
CA SER A 697 -45.72 1.14 10.12
C SER A 697 -45.82 0.10 9.02
N SER A 698 -46.61 0.37 7.98
CA SER A 698 -46.45 -0.28 6.70
C SER A 698 -45.22 0.29 5.99
N THR A 699 -44.06 0.21 6.65
CA THR A 699 -42.79 0.10 5.92
C THR A 699 -42.95 -1.14 5.07
N GLY A 700 -42.95 -0.95 3.74
CA GLY A 700 -42.88 -2.06 2.81
C GLY A 700 -41.66 -2.93 3.14
N ALA A 701 -41.71 -4.21 2.75
CA ALA A 701 -40.55 -5.08 2.90
C ALA A 701 -39.30 -4.38 2.34
N ALA A 702 -38.20 -4.42 3.10
CA ALA A 702 -36.91 -3.91 2.65
C ALA A 702 -36.61 -4.54 1.28
N ARG A 703 -36.49 -3.68 0.26
CA ARG A 703 -36.45 -4.10 -1.14
C ARG A 703 -35.03 -4.31 -1.68
N ALA A 704 -34.05 -3.95 -0.86
CA ALA A 704 -32.63 -4.02 -1.16
C ALA A 704 -31.87 -4.57 0.05
N ASP A 705 -30.70 -5.16 -0.19
CA ASP A 705 -29.82 -5.72 0.84
C ASP A 705 -29.22 -4.63 1.75
N VAL A 706 -28.98 -3.43 1.19
CA VAL A 706 -28.46 -2.25 1.91
C VAL A 706 -29.20 -0.96 1.56
N THR A 707 -29.21 0.02 2.46
CA THR A 707 -29.76 1.36 2.18
C THR A 707 -28.85 2.16 1.25
N HIS A 708 -27.55 2.16 1.52
CA HIS A 708 -26.55 2.97 0.83
C HIS A 708 -25.38 2.11 0.36
N ALA A 709 -25.03 2.19 -0.92
CA ALA A 709 -23.76 1.67 -1.43
C ALA A 709 -22.87 2.80 -1.94
N VAL A 710 -21.62 2.86 -1.48
CA VAL A 710 -20.64 3.88 -1.87
C VAL A 710 -19.52 3.21 -2.66
N ILE A 711 -19.30 3.64 -3.90
CA ILE A 711 -18.30 3.04 -4.79
C ILE A 711 -17.01 3.88 -4.71
N GLY A 712 -15.92 3.26 -4.26
CA GLY A 712 -14.58 3.85 -4.13
C GLY A 712 -14.23 4.24 -2.69
N GLY A 713 -13.22 3.57 -2.11
CA GLY A 713 -12.61 3.80 -0.79
C GLY A 713 -11.58 4.92 -0.76
N GLY A 714 -11.72 5.94 -1.60
CA GLY A 714 -10.96 7.18 -1.47
C GLY A 714 -11.40 8.00 -0.26
N VAL A 715 -10.64 9.04 0.11
CA VAL A 715 -10.96 9.91 1.26
C VAL A 715 -12.36 10.54 1.16
N VAL A 716 -12.84 10.80 -0.05
CA VAL A 716 -14.19 11.34 -0.32
C VAL A 716 -15.26 10.26 -0.13
N GLY A 717 -15.08 9.05 -0.65
CA GLY A 717 -16.04 7.96 -0.49
C GLY A 717 -16.15 7.52 0.96
N LEU A 718 -15.04 7.43 1.69
CA LEU A 718 -15.04 7.20 3.14
C LEU A 718 -15.76 8.31 3.91
N ALA A 719 -15.54 9.59 3.56
CA ALA A 719 -16.23 10.70 4.20
C ALA A 719 -17.75 10.69 3.95
N VAL A 720 -18.18 10.31 2.74
CA VAL A 720 -19.60 10.09 2.41
C VAL A 720 -20.17 8.91 3.19
N ALA A 721 -19.56 7.73 3.08
CA ALA A 721 -20.05 6.51 3.72
C ALA A 721 -20.19 6.69 5.24
N ARG A 722 -19.20 7.32 5.88
CA ARG A 722 -19.22 7.69 7.31
C ARG A 722 -20.39 8.59 7.69
N GLU A 723 -20.70 9.59 6.87
CA GLU A 723 -21.81 10.51 7.12
C GLU A 723 -23.18 9.84 6.94
N LEU A 724 -23.30 8.91 5.98
CA LEU A 724 -24.50 8.10 5.74
C LEU A 724 -24.71 7.05 6.84
N ALA A 725 -23.70 6.27 7.19
CA ALA A 725 -23.72 5.30 8.29
C ALA A 725 -24.02 5.96 9.65
N GLY A 726 -23.70 7.25 9.82
CA GLY A 726 -24.08 8.04 10.98
C GLY A 726 -25.58 8.34 11.14
N ARG A 727 -26.46 7.79 10.29
CA ARG A 727 -27.92 7.93 10.41
C ARG A 727 -28.54 6.68 11.01
N GLU A 728 -29.39 6.86 12.02
CA GLU A 728 -30.11 5.75 12.64
C GLU A 728 -31.04 5.05 11.65
N GLY A 729 -31.00 3.72 11.62
CA GLY A 729 -31.89 2.88 10.81
C GLY A 729 -31.48 2.66 9.36
N THR A 730 -30.26 3.05 8.96
CA THR A 730 -29.71 2.81 7.61
C THR A 730 -28.54 1.84 7.64
N SER A 731 -28.39 0.99 6.63
CA SER A 731 -27.17 0.20 6.40
C SER A 731 -26.36 0.81 5.25
N THR A 732 -25.04 0.90 5.43
CA THR A 732 -24.12 1.47 4.43
C THR A 732 -23.00 0.49 4.15
N ILE A 733 -22.75 0.18 2.87
CA ILE A 733 -21.58 -0.58 2.42
C ILE A 733 -20.71 0.29 1.51
N LEU A 734 -19.40 0.18 1.67
CA LEU A 734 -18.41 0.79 0.79
C LEU A 734 -17.72 -0.31 -0.04
N LEU A 735 -17.68 -0.15 -1.35
CA LEU A 735 -17.07 -1.08 -2.30
C LEU A 735 -15.74 -0.49 -2.82
N GLU A 736 -14.63 -1.18 -2.58
CA GLU A 736 -13.28 -0.77 -3.03
C GLU A 736 -12.62 -1.90 -3.83
N ARG A 737 -12.02 -1.55 -4.98
CA ARG A 737 -11.36 -2.50 -5.90
C ARG A 737 -9.98 -2.96 -5.39
N HIS A 738 -9.33 -2.18 -4.54
CA HIS A 738 -8.04 -2.48 -3.92
C HIS A 738 -8.18 -3.21 -2.57
N ASP A 739 -7.07 -3.70 -2.03
CA ASP A 739 -6.96 -4.39 -0.73
C ASP A 739 -7.01 -3.45 0.48
N ALA A 740 -6.85 -2.15 0.26
CA ALA A 740 -6.87 -1.10 1.28
C ALA A 740 -7.52 0.18 0.73
N PRO A 741 -8.05 1.07 1.60
CA PRO A 741 -8.59 2.34 1.16
C PRO A 741 -7.49 3.33 0.76
N GLY A 742 -7.84 4.31 -0.08
CA GLY A 742 -7.00 5.48 -0.35
C GLY A 742 -5.77 5.28 -1.25
N THR A 743 -5.56 4.09 -1.83
CA THR A 743 -4.37 3.68 -2.59
C THR A 743 -4.07 4.48 -3.88
N GLU A 744 -5.03 5.24 -4.39
CA GLU A 744 -4.92 6.05 -5.62
C GLU A 744 -4.64 7.55 -5.32
N THR A 745 -5.39 8.48 -5.93
CA THR A 745 -5.22 9.93 -5.79
C THR A 745 -5.25 10.42 -4.32
N SER A 746 -5.90 9.68 -3.42
CA SER A 746 -6.00 10.01 -1.99
C SER A 746 -4.67 9.85 -1.21
N SER A 747 -3.77 8.98 -1.66
CA SER A 747 -2.39 8.86 -1.12
C SER A 747 -1.34 9.62 -1.96
N ARG A 748 -1.70 10.02 -3.19
CA ARG A 748 -0.78 10.60 -4.18
C ARG A 748 -1.07 12.08 -4.46
N ASN A 749 -0.95 12.90 -3.42
CA ASN A 749 -1.25 14.34 -3.48
C ASN A 749 -0.30 15.15 -2.59
N SER A 750 -0.49 16.47 -2.53
CA SER A 750 0.42 17.38 -1.81
C SER A 750 0.13 17.49 -0.30
N GLU A 751 -0.91 16.83 0.22
CA GLU A 751 -1.33 16.82 1.64
C GLU A 751 -1.67 18.22 2.22
N VAL A 752 -1.99 19.18 1.36
CA VAL A 752 -2.28 20.58 1.74
C VAL A 752 -3.74 20.76 2.15
N ILE A 753 -3.95 21.42 3.29
CA ILE A 753 -5.24 22.00 3.70
C ILE A 753 -5.36 23.37 3.01
N HIS A 754 -6.14 23.43 1.92
CA HIS A 754 -6.27 24.65 1.11
C HIS A 754 -7.19 25.71 1.77
N ALA A 755 -6.81 26.99 1.66
CA ALA A 755 -7.60 28.10 2.19
C ALA A 755 -8.74 28.61 1.27
N GLY A 756 -8.88 28.10 0.03
CA GLY A 756 -9.94 28.51 -0.90
C GLY A 756 -9.58 29.58 -1.94
N LEU A 757 -8.33 30.07 -1.98
CA LEU A 757 -7.94 31.30 -2.70
C LEU A 757 -8.09 31.34 -4.24
N TYR A 758 -8.04 30.18 -4.92
CA TYR A 758 -7.90 30.15 -6.39
C TYR A 758 -9.22 29.94 -7.14
N TYR A 759 -10.32 29.70 -6.43
CA TYR A 759 -11.58 29.17 -6.97
C TYR A 759 -12.61 30.30 -7.16
N GLY A 760 -13.49 30.19 -8.16
CA GLY A 760 -14.53 31.20 -8.41
C GLY A 760 -15.51 31.32 -7.24
N THR A 761 -16.02 32.53 -6.96
CA THR A 761 -16.87 32.86 -5.80
C THR A 761 -18.01 31.88 -5.57
N ASP A 762 -18.70 31.51 -6.64
CA ASP A 762 -19.95 30.76 -6.58
C ASP A 762 -19.75 29.25 -6.78
N THR A 763 -18.51 28.80 -6.99
CA THR A 763 -18.15 27.41 -7.28
C THR A 763 -18.31 26.48 -6.08
N LEU A 764 -18.64 25.22 -6.34
CA LEU A 764 -18.60 24.15 -5.33
C LEU A 764 -17.19 23.99 -4.78
N LYS A 765 -16.14 24.09 -5.62
CA LYS A 765 -14.74 24.12 -5.18
C LYS A 765 -14.47 25.20 -4.13
N ALA A 766 -14.99 26.43 -4.28
CA ALA A 766 -14.81 27.47 -3.28
C ALA A 766 -15.57 27.15 -1.97
N LYS A 767 -16.88 26.90 -2.09
CA LYS A 767 -17.79 26.69 -0.96
C LYS A 767 -17.36 25.49 -0.10
N LEU A 768 -17.13 24.34 -0.73
CA LEU A 768 -16.75 23.09 -0.06
C LEU A 768 -15.31 23.12 0.45
N CYS A 769 -14.40 23.86 -0.17
CA CYS A 769 -13.04 24.04 0.36
C CYS A 769 -13.05 24.88 1.64
N ILE A 770 -13.80 25.99 1.70
CA ILE A 770 -13.85 26.84 2.88
C ILE A 770 -14.51 26.10 4.05
N GLN A 771 -15.68 25.48 3.81
CA GLN A 771 -16.39 24.70 4.82
C GLN A 771 -15.58 23.45 5.24
N GLY A 772 -15.04 22.72 4.27
CA GLY A 772 -14.26 21.49 4.51
C GLY A 772 -12.97 21.75 5.29
N LYS A 773 -12.29 22.88 5.03
CA LYS A 773 -11.12 23.33 5.79
C LYS A 773 -11.42 23.49 7.29
N GLU A 774 -12.53 24.14 7.65
CA GLU A 774 -12.92 24.31 9.06
C GLU A 774 -13.29 22.96 9.70
N MET A 775 -14.11 22.15 9.01
CA MET A 775 -14.49 20.80 9.48
C MET A 775 -13.26 19.89 9.66
N LEU A 776 -12.27 20.01 8.78
CA LEU A 776 -11.05 19.21 8.80
C LEU A 776 -10.13 19.63 9.95
N TYR A 777 -9.88 20.92 10.17
CA TYR A 777 -9.10 21.38 11.33
C TYR A 777 -9.76 20.97 12.66
N ASP A 778 -11.07 21.12 12.79
CA ASP A 778 -11.83 20.71 13.97
C ASP A 778 -11.73 19.19 14.21
N LEU A 779 -11.86 18.37 13.16
CA LEU A 779 -11.69 16.93 13.26
C LEU A 779 -10.26 16.51 13.65
N LEU A 780 -9.25 17.05 12.96
CA LEU A 780 -7.83 16.76 13.21
C LEU A 780 -7.45 17.13 14.66
N GLN A 781 -7.93 18.28 15.16
CA GLN A 781 -7.72 18.72 16.53
C GLN A 781 -8.43 17.83 17.56
N ARG A 782 -9.70 17.47 17.34
CA ARG A 782 -10.48 16.64 18.29
C ARG A 782 -9.94 15.22 18.43
N GLN A 783 -9.45 14.66 17.32
CA GLN A 783 -8.99 13.26 17.26
C GLN A 783 -7.46 13.12 17.42
N GLY A 784 -6.73 14.23 17.59
CA GLY A 784 -5.27 14.21 17.76
C GLY A 784 -4.49 13.76 16.52
N LEU A 785 -5.07 13.90 15.33
CA LEU A 785 -4.45 13.47 14.07
C LEU A 785 -3.31 14.44 13.68
N PRO A 786 -2.20 13.97 13.08
CA PRO A 786 -1.05 14.83 12.79
C PRO A 786 -1.35 15.93 11.77
N TYR A 787 -1.26 17.20 12.18
CA TYR A 787 -1.38 18.36 11.29
C TYR A 787 -0.47 19.53 11.71
N ARG A 788 -0.18 20.43 10.77
CA ARG A 788 0.60 21.65 11.00
C ARG A 788 0.00 22.81 10.19
N ASN A 789 -0.40 23.89 10.86
CA ASN A 789 -0.70 25.15 10.18
C ASN A 789 0.61 25.89 9.85
N THR A 790 1.18 25.58 8.70
CA THR A 790 2.45 26.16 8.19
C THR A 790 2.27 27.54 7.59
N GLY A 791 1.06 27.92 7.20
CA GLY A 791 0.82 29.06 6.32
C GLY A 791 1.30 28.81 4.89
N LYS A 792 0.82 29.63 3.96
CA LYS A 792 1.29 29.65 2.58
C LYS A 792 1.62 31.07 2.14
N TRP A 793 2.77 31.24 1.52
CA TRP A 793 3.21 32.47 0.89
C TRP A 793 3.06 32.36 -0.62
N LEU A 794 2.32 33.31 -1.21
CA LEU A 794 2.35 33.54 -2.64
C LEU A 794 3.41 34.60 -2.94
N VAL A 795 4.39 34.27 -3.78
CA VAL A 795 5.57 35.10 -4.03
C VAL A 795 5.56 35.70 -5.43
N ALA A 796 5.75 37.02 -5.52
CA ALA A 796 5.90 37.76 -6.77
C ALA A 796 7.34 38.25 -6.94
N GLN A 797 7.90 38.10 -8.15
CA GLN A 797 9.23 38.60 -8.52
C GLN A 797 9.17 39.88 -9.36
N ASP A 798 8.04 40.18 -9.98
CA ASP A 798 7.84 41.35 -10.84
C ASP A 798 6.48 42.02 -10.58
N ASP A 799 6.31 43.25 -11.06
CA ASP A 799 5.09 44.03 -10.84
C ASP A 799 3.83 43.37 -11.43
N PRO A 800 3.84 42.76 -12.65
CA PRO A 800 2.70 41.99 -13.16
C PRO A 800 2.30 40.79 -12.30
N GLU A 801 3.27 40.08 -11.71
CA GLU A 801 3.00 39.05 -10.69
C GLU A 801 2.38 39.67 -9.43
N ARG A 802 2.84 40.84 -8.99
CA ARG A 802 2.27 41.55 -7.84
C ARG A 802 0.83 42.01 -8.09
N ASP A 803 0.51 42.57 -9.25
CA ASP A 803 -0.87 42.91 -9.65
C ASP A 803 -1.80 41.68 -9.61
N SER A 804 -1.25 40.49 -9.92
CA SER A 804 -1.96 39.22 -9.77
C SER A 804 -2.29 38.91 -8.31
N LEU A 805 -1.33 39.13 -7.40
CA LEU A 805 -1.54 38.97 -5.95
C LEU A 805 -2.52 40.00 -5.38
N GLU A 806 -2.51 41.25 -5.83
CA GLU A 806 -3.45 42.27 -5.34
C GLU A 806 -4.91 41.95 -5.74
N ARG A 807 -5.13 41.49 -6.98
CA ARG A 807 -6.43 40.94 -7.40
C ARG A 807 -6.83 39.70 -6.60
N MET A 808 -5.89 38.82 -6.27
CA MET A 808 -6.15 37.64 -5.44
C MET A 808 -6.50 38.00 -3.99
N HIS A 809 -5.83 39.00 -3.41
CA HIS A 809 -6.14 39.52 -2.08
C HIS A 809 -7.56 40.11 -2.03
N ALA A 810 -7.92 40.96 -3.00
CA ALA A 810 -9.27 41.51 -3.10
C ALA A 810 -10.34 40.44 -3.32
N HIS A 811 -10.03 39.37 -4.07
CA HIS A 811 -10.91 38.21 -4.22
C HIS A 811 -11.05 37.42 -2.91
N ALA A 812 -9.94 37.12 -2.22
CA ALA A 812 -9.93 36.40 -0.94
C ALA A 812 -10.76 37.10 0.14
N GLN A 813 -10.65 38.43 0.25
CA GLN A 813 -11.47 39.23 1.15
C GLN A 813 -12.97 39.11 0.84
N ARG A 814 -13.36 39.07 -0.44
CA ARG A 814 -14.77 38.90 -0.86
C ARG A 814 -15.36 37.54 -0.47
N ILE A 815 -14.55 36.48 -0.50
CA ILE A 815 -14.96 35.12 -0.08
C ILE A 815 -14.73 34.85 1.42
N GLY A 816 -14.38 35.86 2.22
CA GLY A 816 -14.15 35.72 3.66
C GLY A 816 -12.87 34.95 4.04
N VAL A 817 -11.92 34.78 3.12
CA VAL A 817 -10.67 34.06 3.36
C VAL A 817 -9.58 35.05 3.81
N PRO A 818 -9.03 34.91 5.03
CA PRO A 818 -8.03 35.84 5.54
C PRO A 818 -6.73 35.74 4.74
N THR A 819 -6.23 36.88 4.29
CA THR A 819 -4.92 37.04 3.65
C THR A 819 -4.32 38.38 4.03
N ARG A 820 -2.98 38.51 4.03
CA ARG A 820 -2.28 39.78 4.29
C ARG A 820 -1.01 39.90 3.46
N PHE A 821 -0.66 41.10 3.00
CA PHE A 821 0.67 41.35 2.44
C PHE A 821 1.71 41.43 3.56
N LEU A 822 2.89 40.85 3.31
CA LEU A 822 4.03 40.96 4.22
C LEU A 822 4.96 42.09 3.79
N SER A 823 5.56 42.77 4.77
CA SER A 823 6.66 43.69 4.51
C SER A 823 7.93 42.92 4.15
N ARG A 824 8.78 43.50 3.30
CA ARG A 824 10.07 42.91 2.91
C ARG A 824 10.93 42.51 4.11
N GLN A 825 10.96 43.34 5.15
CA GLN A 825 11.68 43.05 6.40
C GLN A 825 11.08 41.87 7.18
N GLU A 826 9.75 41.68 7.15
CA GLU A 826 9.12 40.50 7.74
C GLU A 826 9.44 39.23 6.94
N THR A 827 9.41 39.31 5.61
CA THR A 827 9.78 38.23 4.68
C THR A 827 11.22 37.77 4.91
N GLU A 828 12.20 38.68 4.80
CA GLU A 828 13.64 38.39 4.97
C GLU A 828 13.97 37.86 6.37
N ARG A 829 13.24 38.29 7.41
CA ARG A 829 13.42 37.79 8.79
C ARG A 829 12.84 36.39 9.02
N ARG A 830 11.72 36.05 8.37
CA ARG A 830 11.01 34.78 8.62
C ARG A 830 11.52 33.64 7.75
N GLU A 831 11.79 33.91 6.47
CA GLU A 831 12.24 32.90 5.49
C GLU A 831 13.34 33.50 4.59
N PRO A 832 14.59 33.64 5.10
CA PRO A 832 15.66 34.34 4.40
C PRO A 832 16.05 33.69 3.06
N GLU A 833 15.78 32.40 2.89
CA GLU A 833 16.06 31.64 1.67
C GLU A 833 15.01 31.87 0.56
N VAL A 834 13.84 32.42 0.89
CA VAL A 834 12.73 32.61 -0.05
C VAL A 834 12.84 33.96 -0.74
N ARG A 835 13.11 33.95 -2.05
CA ARG A 835 13.17 35.16 -2.87
C ARG A 835 11.77 35.57 -3.32
N ALA A 836 11.39 36.82 -3.06
CA ALA A 836 10.16 37.45 -3.54
C ALA A 836 10.39 38.96 -3.78
N LEU A 837 10.90 39.31 -4.96
CA LEU A 837 11.40 40.66 -5.24
C LEU A 837 10.32 41.75 -5.23
N ALA A 838 9.11 41.46 -5.72
CA ALA A 838 8.00 42.42 -5.79
C ALA A 838 7.06 42.32 -4.57
N GLY A 839 6.99 41.15 -3.92
CA GLY A 839 6.36 41.01 -2.61
C GLY A 839 5.71 39.66 -2.33
N VAL A 840 5.13 39.54 -1.13
CA VAL A 840 4.52 38.30 -0.62
C VAL A 840 3.10 38.54 -0.13
N LEU A 841 2.16 37.71 -0.58
CA LEU A 841 0.82 37.58 -0.03
C LEU A 841 0.74 36.32 0.84
N GLU A 842 0.53 36.49 2.15
CA GLU A 842 0.40 35.39 3.10
C GLU A 842 -1.06 34.93 3.26
N SER A 843 -1.23 33.61 3.32
CA SER A 843 -2.44 32.87 3.64
C SER A 843 -2.22 32.09 4.94
N PRO A 844 -2.62 32.65 6.11
CA PRO A 844 -2.29 32.10 7.43
C PRO A 844 -3.13 30.89 7.86
N THR A 845 -4.13 30.49 7.07
CA THR A 845 -4.99 29.32 7.33
C THR A 845 -4.77 28.18 6.34
N THR A 846 -3.63 28.17 5.63
CA THR A 846 -3.21 27.04 4.78
C THR A 846 -2.24 26.19 5.59
N GLY A 847 -2.45 24.88 5.64
CA GLY A 847 -1.58 23.96 6.37
C GLY A 847 -1.32 22.66 5.63
N ILE A 848 -0.75 21.71 6.35
CA ILE A 848 -0.51 20.33 5.91
C ILE A 848 -0.98 19.36 7.00
N PHE A 849 -1.28 18.13 6.62
CA PHE A 849 -1.68 17.06 7.55
C PHE A 849 -1.33 15.69 6.97
N ASP A 850 -1.29 14.66 7.82
CA ASP A 850 -1.13 13.28 7.34
C ASP A 850 -2.46 12.77 6.73
N SER A 851 -2.50 12.61 5.41
CA SER A 851 -3.71 12.14 4.73
C SER A 851 -4.01 10.66 5.01
N HIS A 852 -2.99 9.85 5.29
CA HIS A 852 -3.13 8.42 5.57
C HIS A 852 -3.76 8.22 6.95
N SER A 853 -3.31 8.96 7.96
CA SER A 853 -3.94 8.99 9.28
C SER A 853 -5.42 9.40 9.21
N LEU A 854 -5.79 10.37 8.34
CA LEU A 854 -7.20 10.70 8.11
C LEU A 854 -7.98 9.54 7.46
N ILE A 855 -7.43 8.90 6.44
CA ILE A 855 -8.08 7.80 5.71
C ILE A 855 -8.35 6.62 6.66
N THR A 856 -7.35 6.20 7.45
CA THR A 856 -7.51 5.16 8.47
C THR A 856 -8.53 5.55 9.54
N TYR A 857 -8.54 6.81 9.99
CA TYR A 857 -9.55 7.31 10.92
C TYR A 857 -10.97 7.25 10.32
N LEU A 858 -11.16 7.68 9.07
CA LEU A 858 -12.48 7.69 8.43
C LEU A 858 -13.00 6.26 8.18
N GLN A 859 -12.13 5.29 7.88
CA GLN A 859 -12.49 3.87 7.85
C GLN A 859 -12.96 3.40 9.23
N GLY A 860 -12.15 3.61 10.28
CA GLY A 860 -12.50 3.18 11.63
C GLY A 860 -13.79 3.83 12.16
N ASP A 861 -14.05 5.11 11.86
CA ASP A 861 -15.27 5.80 12.26
C ASP A 861 -16.49 5.41 11.39
N LEU A 862 -16.30 4.88 10.18
CA LEU A 862 -17.36 4.24 9.38
C LEU A 862 -17.74 2.87 9.98
N GLU A 863 -16.75 2.03 10.23
CA GLU A 863 -16.93 0.70 10.85
C GLU A 863 -17.56 0.82 12.25
N HIS A 864 -17.12 1.81 13.05
CA HIS A 864 -17.71 2.10 14.37
C HIS A 864 -19.19 2.53 14.30
N ARG A 865 -19.61 3.16 13.20
CA ARG A 865 -21.02 3.54 12.94
C ARG A 865 -21.87 2.39 12.38
N GLY A 866 -21.29 1.21 12.19
CA GLY A 866 -21.98 0.04 11.63
C GLY A 866 -22.12 0.05 10.11
N GLY A 867 -21.22 0.74 9.40
CA GLY A 867 -21.07 0.59 7.95
C GLY A 867 -19.94 -0.39 7.61
N ASP A 868 -20.12 -1.18 6.56
CA ASP A 868 -19.19 -2.24 6.15
C ASP A 868 -18.27 -1.79 5.00
N CYS A 869 -17.03 -2.29 4.96
CA CYS A 869 -16.09 -2.10 3.85
C CYS A 869 -15.80 -3.43 3.13
N ALA A 870 -16.16 -3.51 1.85
CA ALA A 870 -15.81 -4.61 0.97
C ALA A 870 -14.62 -4.23 0.07
N PHE A 871 -13.43 -4.63 0.51
CA PHE A 871 -12.18 -4.50 -0.27
C PHE A 871 -12.08 -5.60 -1.34
N LEU A 872 -11.13 -5.45 -2.27
CA LEU A 872 -10.91 -6.37 -3.40
C LEU A 872 -12.18 -6.65 -4.25
N THR A 873 -13.13 -5.73 -4.23
CA THR A 873 -14.48 -5.86 -4.78
C THR A 873 -14.68 -4.81 -5.88
N ARG A 874 -14.34 -5.17 -7.12
CA ARG A 874 -14.40 -4.27 -8.26
C ARG A 874 -15.81 -4.26 -8.87
N VAL A 875 -16.53 -3.15 -8.78
CA VAL A 875 -17.80 -2.96 -9.50
C VAL A 875 -17.58 -3.04 -11.02
N THR A 876 -18.36 -3.89 -11.68
CA THR A 876 -18.33 -4.15 -13.13
C THR A 876 -19.66 -3.84 -13.81
N GLY A 877 -20.78 -3.87 -13.08
CA GLY A 877 -22.11 -3.57 -13.60
C GLY A 877 -22.98 -2.82 -12.59
N LEU A 878 -23.89 -2.00 -13.10
CA LEU A 878 -24.84 -1.23 -12.30
C LEU A 878 -26.16 -1.13 -13.07
N ARG A 879 -27.27 -1.58 -12.49
CA ARG A 879 -28.58 -1.67 -13.15
C ARG A 879 -29.70 -1.15 -12.24
N PRO A 880 -30.65 -0.33 -12.72
CA PRO A 880 -31.80 0.06 -11.92
C PRO A 880 -32.79 -1.11 -11.82
N LEU A 881 -33.32 -1.36 -10.62
CA LEU A 881 -34.32 -2.42 -10.38
C LEU A 881 -35.74 -1.97 -10.78
N GLY A 882 -35.99 -0.66 -10.81
CA GLY A 882 -37.24 -0.04 -11.21
C GLY A 882 -37.44 1.32 -10.52
N PRO A 883 -38.47 2.10 -10.89
CA PRO A 883 -38.72 3.40 -10.28
C PRO A 883 -38.92 3.27 -8.76
N GLY A 884 -38.01 3.86 -7.97
CA GLY A 884 -38.04 3.79 -6.51
C GLY A 884 -37.80 2.39 -5.92
N GLN A 885 -37.10 1.50 -6.64
CA GLN A 885 -36.75 0.15 -6.17
C GLN A 885 -35.24 -0.05 -5.97
N GLY A 886 -34.44 1.01 -6.08
CA GLY A 886 -32.99 0.96 -5.96
C GLY A 886 -32.27 0.34 -7.17
N TYR A 887 -31.07 -0.14 -6.90
CA TYR A 887 -30.07 -0.56 -7.88
C TYR A 887 -29.52 -1.93 -7.54
N GLU A 888 -29.24 -2.72 -8.58
CA GLU A 888 -28.42 -3.93 -8.53
C GLU A 888 -27.00 -3.57 -8.93
N ILE A 889 -26.03 -3.95 -8.10
CA ILE A 889 -24.61 -3.68 -8.26
C ILE A 889 -23.91 -5.02 -8.46
N THR A 890 -23.30 -5.21 -9.62
CA THR A 890 -22.47 -6.38 -9.93
C THR A 890 -21.01 -6.05 -9.66
N ALA A 891 -20.34 -6.88 -8.88
CA ALA A 891 -18.92 -6.72 -8.55
C ALA A 891 -18.17 -8.05 -8.64
N VAL A 892 -16.89 -7.96 -9.01
CA VAL A 892 -15.98 -9.10 -9.15
C VAL A 892 -14.92 -9.03 -8.05
N SER A 893 -14.79 -10.11 -7.31
CA SER A 893 -13.79 -10.35 -6.27
C SER A 893 -12.40 -10.63 -6.87
N ALA A 894 -11.33 -10.51 -6.07
CA ALA A 894 -9.96 -10.75 -6.52
C ALA A 894 -9.67 -12.19 -7.02
N ASP A 895 -10.49 -13.18 -6.64
CA ASP A 895 -10.44 -14.56 -7.14
C ASP A 895 -11.19 -14.75 -8.47
N GLY A 896 -11.82 -13.69 -8.99
CA GLY A 896 -12.64 -13.71 -10.19
C GLY A 896 -14.10 -14.11 -9.97
N ALA A 897 -14.54 -14.34 -8.72
CA ALA A 897 -15.94 -14.62 -8.43
C ALA A 897 -16.81 -13.38 -8.64
N GLU A 898 -17.86 -13.50 -9.46
CA GLU A 898 -18.86 -12.46 -9.63
C GLU A 898 -19.93 -12.56 -8.54
N THR A 899 -20.28 -11.42 -7.95
CA THR A 899 -21.30 -11.28 -6.92
C THR A 899 -22.22 -10.11 -7.27
N SER A 900 -23.45 -10.15 -6.78
CA SER A 900 -24.40 -9.03 -6.90
C SER A 900 -25.00 -8.70 -5.55
N ILE A 901 -25.20 -7.41 -5.30
CA ILE A 901 -25.90 -6.87 -4.14
C ILE A 901 -26.90 -5.81 -4.60
N THR A 902 -27.95 -5.58 -3.81
CA THR A 902 -28.95 -4.56 -4.08
C THR A 902 -28.89 -3.43 -3.07
N ALA A 903 -29.02 -2.19 -3.54
CA ALA A 903 -28.93 -0.98 -2.71
C ALA A 903 -30.06 0.01 -3.03
N GLU A 904 -30.69 0.63 -2.02
CA GLU A 904 -31.73 1.64 -2.27
C GLU A 904 -31.16 2.89 -2.97
N THR A 905 -29.92 3.26 -2.64
CA THR A 905 -29.19 4.40 -3.19
C THR A 905 -27.73 4.03 -3.47
N VAL A 906 -27.13 4.66 -4.47
CA VAL A 906 -25.73 4.41 -4.89
C VAL A 906 -25.01 5.73 -5.07
N VAL A 907 -23.87 5.88 -4.37
CA VAL A 907 -22.98 7.03 -4.52
C VAL A 907 -21.72 6.64 -5.28
N ASN A 908 -21.53 7.23 -6.45
CA ASN A 908 -20.34 7.03 -7.27
C ASN A 908 -19.23 8.02 -6.86
N SER A 909 -18.27 7.54 -6.06
CA SER A 909 -17.07 8.26 -5.66
C SER A 909 -15.78 7.63 -6.21
N ALA A 910 -15.86 6.91 -7.33
CA ALA A 910 -14.79 6.05 -7.87
C ALA A 910 -13.58 6.79 -8.47
N GLY A 911 -13.36 8.06 -8.15
CA GLY A 911 -12.18 8.84 -8.53
C GLY A 911 -11.89 8.83 -10.03
N LEU A 912 -10.76 8.25 -10.43
CA LEU A 912 -10.35 8.10 -11.83
C LEU A 912 -11.31 7.22 -12.66
N GLY A 913 -12.04 6.31 -12.00
CA GLY A 913 -13.07 5.45 -12.59
C GLY A 913 -14.48 6.05 -12.59
N ALA A 914 -14.72 7.23 -12.01
CA ALA A 914 -16.07 7.75 -11.77
C ALA A 914 -16.90 7.93 -13.06
N CYS A 915 -16.29 8.39 -14.16
CA CYS A 915 -17.00 8.46 -15.45
C CYS A 915 -17.38 7.07 -15.98
N ALA A 916 -16.53 6.04 -15.77
CA ALA A 916 -16.83 4.69 -16.24
C ALA A 916 -18.02 4.09 -15.48
N VAL A 917 -18.08 4.25 -14.15
CA VAL A 917 -19.22 3.84 -13.32
C VAL A 917 -20.50 4.60 -13.70
N SER A 918 -20.41 5.92 -13.89
CA SER A 918 -21.54 6.75 -14.35
C SER A 918 -22.09 6.28 -15.71
N ASN A 919 -21.22 5.94 -16.65
CA ASN A 919 -21.61 5.53 -18.00
C ASN A 919 -22.22 4.11 -18.05
N MET A 920 -22.18 3.33 -16.96
CA MET A 920 -22.92 2.06 -16.85
C MET A 920 -24.44 2.28 -16.79
N LEU A 921 -24.89 3.38 -16.18
CA LEU A 921 -26.31 3.75 -16.07
C LEU A 921 -26.75 4.77 -17.12
N LEU A 922 -25.94 5.80 -17.36
CA LEU A 922 -26.35 6.93 -18.20
C LEU A 922 -26.50 6.51 -19.68
N PRO A 923 -27.46 7.10 -20.41
CA PRO A 923 -27.56 6.90 -21.86
C PRO A 923 -26.36 7.52 -22.57
N ALA A 924 -25.98 6.97 -23.74
CA ALA A 924 -24.78 7.39 -24.49
C ALA A 924 -24.69 8.90 -24.76
N ALA A 925 -25.82 9.59 -24.92
CA ALA A 925 -25.86 11.05 -25.11
C ALA A 925 -25.43 11.87 -23.87
N ARG A 926 -25.42 11.27 -22.68
CA ARG A 926 -24.96 11.86 -21.40
C ARG A 926 -23.63 11.27 -20.92
N HIS A 927 -22.98 10.41 -21.71
CA HIS A 927 -21.70 9.82 -21.31
C HIS A 927 -20.63 10.89 -21.14
N ARG A 928 -19.87 10.78 -20.04
CA ARG A 928 -18.74 11.65 -19.73
C ARG A 928 -17.43 10.92 -20.03
N THR A 929 -16.41 11.67 -20.46
CA THR A 929 -15.05 11.14 -20.65
C THR A 929 -14.15 11.65 -19.54
N MET A 930 -13.42 10.75 -18.88
CA MET A 930 -12.37 11.13 -17.95
C MET A 930 -11.08 11.46 -18.70
N HIS A 931 -10.37 12.48 -18.23
CA HIS A 931 -9.03 12.83 -18.67
C HIS A 931 -8.08 12.82 -17.49
N TYR A 932 -6.87 12.34 -17.71
CA TYR A 932 -5.89 12.06 -16.67
C TYR A 932 -4.78 13.11 -16.69
N ALA A 933 -4.83 14.04 -15.74
CA ALA A 933 -3.78 15.05 -15.55
C ALA A 933 -2.81 14.58 -14.46
N LYS A 934 -1.77 13.87 -14.90
CA LYS A 934 -0.64 13.40 -14.09
C LYS A 934 0.16 14.59 -13.55
N GLY A 935 0.73 14.41 -12.37
CA GLY A 935 1.55 15.39 -11.68
C GLY A 935 2.68 14.69 -10.94
N THR A 936 3.90 14.97 -11.38
CA THR A 936 5.17 14.48 -10.84
C THR A 936 5.60 15.36 -9.68
N TYR A 937 5.93 14.73 -8.56
CA TYR A 937 6.51 15.37 -7.39
C TYR A 937 8.01 15.10 -7.32
N LEU A 938 8.77 16.10 -6.90
CA LEU A 938 10.21 16.00 -6.65
C LEU A 938 10.48 16.10 -5.14
N SER A 939 11.40 15.30 -4.62
CA SER A 939 11.86 15.35 -3.23
C SER A 939 13.17 16.13 -3.13
N TYR A 940 13.37 16.81 -2.00
CA TYR A 940 14.61 17.51 -1.68
C TYR A 940 15.29 16.87 -0.45
N ALA A 941 16.44 16.23 -0.66
CA ALA A 941 17.11 15.43 0.37
C ALA A 941 18.07 16.22 1.28
N ALA A 942 18.49 17.42 0.88
CA ALA A 942 19.42 18.23 1.67
C ALA A 942 18.72 18.99 2.80
N SER A 943 19.46 19.27 3.87
CA SER A 943 18.98 19.96 5.07
C SER A 943 18.88 21.49 4.94
N PHE A 944 19.42 22.05 3.85
CA PHE A 944 19.47 23.48 3.54
C PHE A 944 19.41 23.66 2.01
N PRO A 945 18.73 24.70 1.48
CA PRO A 945 17.90 25.68 2.20
C PRO A 945 16.65 25.04 2.81
N LYS A 946 16.09 25.69 3.83
CA LYS A 946 14.93 25.20 4.59
C LYS A 946 13.88 26.32 4.71
N THR A 947 12.61 25.95 4.66
CA THR A 947 11.46 26.84 4.90
C THR A 947 10.52 26.24 5.94
N SER A 948 9.80 27.08 6.68
CA SER A 948 8.71 26.68 7.58
C SER A 948 7.30 26.87 6.98
N VAL A 949 7.20 27.68 5.91
CA VAL A 949 5.96 27.96 5.16
C VAL A 949 5.93 27.23 3.81
N LEU A 950 4.73 27.04 3.26
CA LEU A 950 4.55 26.60 1.87
C LEU A 950 4.78 27.79 0.92
N VAL A 951 5.49 27.60 -0.21
CA VAL A 951 5.80 28.70 -1.16
C VAL A 951 5.22 28.39 -2.52
N TYR A 952 4.37 29.29 -3.01
CA TYR A 952 3.67 29.15 -4.30
C TYR A 952 4.04 30.36 -5.16
N PRO A 953 4.61 30.19 -6.37
CA PRO A 953 4.84 31.33 -7.27
C PRO A 953 3.52 31.98 -7.67
N ALA A 954 3.53 33.30 -7.84
CA ALA A 954 2.43 34.03 -8.46
C ALA A 954 2.25 33.55 -9.91
N VAL A 955 0.99 33.36 -10.33
CA VAL A 955 0.67 32.89 -11.69
C VAL A 955 0.20 34.09 -12.52
N THR A 956 0.86 34.32 -13.65
CA THR A 956 0.44 35.27 -14.68
C THR A 956 -0.42 34.56 -15.73
N LYS A 957 -1.20 35.31 -16.53
CA LYS A 957 -2.08 34.73 -17.56
C LYS A 957 -1.35 33.87 -18.60
N ALA A 958 -0.07 34.15 -18.84
CA ALA A 958 0.78 33.40 -19.77
C ALA A 958 1.33 32.06 -19.19
N GLN A 959 1.28 31.88 -17.86
CA GLN A 959 1.87 30.73 -17.15
C GLN A 959 0.82 29.84 -16.48
N ALA A 960 -0.43 29.92 -16.93
CA ALA A 960 -1.56 29.17 -16.36
C ALA A 960 -1.32 27.64 -16.46
N GLY A 961 -0.98 27.03 -15.32
CA GLY A 961 -0.71 25.59 -15.19
C GLY A 961 0.75 25.19 -14.95
N LEU A 962 1.70 26.13 -14.94
CA LEU A 962 3.14 25.84 -14.85
C LEU A 962 3.82 26.26 -13.52
N GLY A 963 3.05 26.49 -12.46
CA GLY A 963 3.58 26.83 -11.14
C GLY A 963 4.05 25.60 -10.38
N ILE A 964 5.36 25.37 -10.31
CA ILE A 964 5.94 24.37 -9.41
C ILE A 964 5.87 24.92 -7.99
N HIS A 965 5.04 24.32 -7.14
CA HIS A 965 4.90 24.72 -5.75
C HIS A 965 6.01 24.11 -4.90
N LEU A 966 6.31 24.75 -3.78
CA LEU A 966 7.07 24.19 -2.67
C LEU A 966 6.07 23.81 -1.57
N THR A 967 5.97 22.53 -1.25
CA THR A 967 5.26 22.04 -0.08
C THR A 967 6.21 21.39 0.93
N LEU A 968 5.73 21.23 2.15
CA LEU A 968 6.43 20.56 3.23
C LEU A 968 5.67 19.29 3.60
N ASP A 969 6.39 18.26 3.99
CA ASP A 969 5.76 17.13 4.69
C ASP A 969 5.72 17.31 6.20
N MET A 970 5.11 16.36 6.90
CA MET A 970 4.97 16.42 8.36
C MET A 970 6.33 16.47 9.09
N GLY A 971 7.37 15.84 8.54
CA GLY A 971 8.75 15.93 9.01
C GLY A 971 9.44 17.27 8.70
N GLY A 972 8.86 18.08 7.81
CA GLY A 972 9.42 19.33 7.34
C GLY A 972 10.47 19.18 6.25
N GLN A 973 10.48 18.07 5.50
CA GLN A 973 11.24 17.97 4.26
C GLN A 973 10.52 18.72 3.14
N ILE A 974 11.29 19.29 2.23
CA ILE A 974 10.76 20.03 1.08
C ILE A 974 10.39 19.06 -0.04
N ARG A 975 9.19 19.26 -0.60
CA ARG A 975 8.72 18.63 -1.84
C ARG A 975 8.41 19.73 -2.85
N PHE A 976 8.74 19.48 -4.12
CA PHE A 976 8.41 20.37 -5.23
C PHE A 976 7.37 19.75 -6.16
N GLY A 977 6.55 20.60 -6.78
CA GLY A 977 5.50 20.21 -7.72
C GLY A 977 4.10 20.30 -7.09
N PRO A 978 3.12 19.55 -7.62
CA PRO A 978 3.20 18.73 -8.82
C PRO A 978 3.32 19.58 -10.09
N ASP A 979 3.88 19.00 -11.15
CA ASP A 979 3.74 19.55 -12.50
C ASP A 979 2.39 19.13 -13.16
N SER A 980 2.27 19.32 -14.47
CA SER A 980 1.09 18.90 -15.24
C SER A 980 1.50 18.20 -16.54
N GLU A 981 1.14 16.92 -16.66
CA GLU A 981 1.33 16.04 -17.82
C GLU A 981 -0.01 15.38 -18.13
N TRP A 982 -0.40 15.31 -19.41
CA TRP A 982 -1.63 14.63 -19.82
C TRP A 982 -1.28 13.21 -20.26
N VAL A 983 -1.97 12.21 -19.70
CA VAL A 983 -1.81 10.80 -20.03
C VAL A 983 -3.15 10.19 -20.45
N ASP A 984 -3.10 9.08 -21.20
CA ASP A 984 -4.30 8.42 -21.72
C ASP A 984 -4.81 7.27 -20.82
N SER A 985 -4.00 6.80 -19.88
CA SER A 985 -4.35 5.72 -18.94
C SER A 985 -4.32 6.19 -17.47
N PRO A 986 -5.28 5.76 -16.62
CA PRO A 986 -5.23 6.01 -15.18
C PRO A 986 -4.11 5.23 -14.46
N ASP A 987 -3.56 4.19 -15.11
CA ASP A 987 -2.56 3.30 -14.52
C ASP A 987 -1.11 3.79 -14.75
N ASP A 988 -0.91 4.86 -15.53
CA ASP A 988 0.40 5.48 -15.80
C ASP A 988 0.90 6.33 -14.61
N LEU A 989 1.26 5.65 -13.54
CA LEU A 989 1.81 6.25 -12.31
C LEU A 989 3.35 6.27 -12.28
N ALA A 990 4.03 5.86 -13.36
CA ALA A 990 5.49 5.83 -13.45
C ALA A 990 6.07 7.26 -13.52
N PRO A 991 6.97 7.68 -12.61
CA PRO A 991 7.52 9.04 -12.64
C PRO A 991 8.37 9.30 -13.88
N ASN A 992 8.15 10.44 -14.55
CA ASN A 992 8.85 10.82 -15.77
C ASN A 992 10.13 11.63 -15.47
N PRO A 993 11.36 11.09 -15.65
CA PRO A 993 12.59 11.79 -15.28
C PRO A 993 12.87 13.05 -16.11
N ALA A 994 12.39 13.10 -17.36
CA ALA A 994 12.59 14.24 -18.27
C ALA A 994 11.94 15.55 -17.76
N ARG A 995 11.08 15.47 -16.74
CA ARG A 995 10.42 16.61 -16.12
C ARG A 995 11.27 17.29 -15.03
N LEU A 996 12.40 16.71 -14.65
CA LEU A 996 13.34 17.29 -13.69
C LEU A 996 14.07 18.52 -14.27
N GLU A 997 14.63 18.44 -15.48
CA GLU A 997 15.41 19.55 -16.05
C GLU A 997 14.61 20.85 -16.23
N PRO A 998 13.36 20.83 -16.76
CA PRO A 998 12.54 22.05 -16.88
C PRO A 998 12.08 22.61 -15.53
N ALA A 999 12.09 21.80 -14.47
CA ALA A 999 11.63 22.21 -13.14
C ALA A 999 12.67 23.05 -12.38
N LEU A 1000 13.95 22.75 -12.55
CA LEU A 1000 15.04 23.36 -11.77
C LEU A 1000 15.14 24.91 -11.94
N PRO A 1001 14.99 25.50 -13.16
CA PRO A 1001 14.96 26.96 -13.31
C PRO A 1001 13.77 27.62 -12.61
N LEU A 1002 12.61 26.94 -12.59
CA LEU A 1002 11.39 27.45 -11.94
C LEU A 1002 11.53 27.44 -10.42
N ILE A 1003 12.10 26.38 -9.83
CA ILE A 1003 12.39 26.31 -8.40
C ILE A 1003 13.39 27.41 -8.01
N LYS A 1004 14.46 27.59 -8.79
CA LYS A 1004 15.44 28.68 -8.61
C LYS A 1004 14.83 30.09 -8.75
N LYS A 1005 13.61 30.25 -9.30
CA LYS A 1005 12.93 31.56 -9.34
C LYS A 1005 12.62 32.07 -7.93
N TYR A 1006 12.18 31.20 -7.02
CA TYR A 1006 11.80 31.56 -5.64
C TYR A 1006 12.72 30.99 -4.54
N LEU A 1007 13.56 29.99 -4.84
CA LEU A 1007 14.51 29.38 -3.90
C LEU A 1007 15.92 29.32 -4.55
N PRO A 1008 16.66 30.44 -4.61
CA PRO A 1008 17.89 30.56 -5.41
C PRO A 1008 19.04 29.67 -4.91
N ASN A 1009 19.11 29.41 -3.59
CA ASN A 1009 20.20 28.66 -2.95
C ASN A 1009 19.99 27.12 -2.99
N VAL A 1010 19.00 26.62 -3.75
CA VAL A 1010 18.70 25.19 -3.84
C VAL A 1010 19.85 24.38 -4.47
N ASP A 1011 20.28 23.33 -3.79
CA ASP A 1011 21.22 22.35 -4.36
C ASP A 1011 20.51 21.47 -5.39
N VAL A 1012 20.80 21.70 -6.67
CA VAL A 1012 20.24 20.93 -7.79
C VAL A 1012 20.52 19.43 -7.67
N THR A 1013 21.67 19.04 -7.10
CA THR A 1013 22.07 17.62 -7.00
C THR A 1013 21.28 16.85 -5.95
N ALA A 1014 20.64 17.56 -5.01
CA ALA A 1014 19.80 16.99 -3.97
C ALA A 1014 18.30 16.96 -4.31
N VAL A 1015 17.92 17.39 -5.52
CA VAL A 1015 16.54 17.28 -6.05
C VAL A 1015 16.41 15.98 -6.84
N SER A 1016 15.49 15.11 -6.42
CA SER A 1016 15.21 13.83 -7.08
C SER A 1016 13.73 13.67 -7.41
N VAL A 1017 13.41 12.87 -8.42
CA VAL A 1017 12.03 12.51 -8.75
C VAL A 1017 11.50 11.54 -7.69
N SER A 1018 10.29 11.78 -7.18
CA SER A 1018 9.72 11.06 -6.04
C SER A 1018 8.54 10.17 -6.43
N TYR A 1019 7.35 10.74 -6.61
CA TYR A 1019 6.13 9.99 -6.96
C TYR A 1019 5.24 10.77 -7.91
N CYS A 1020 4.26 10.09 -8.52
CA CYS A 1020 3.21 10.70 -9.31
C CYS A 1020 1.83 10.47 -8.69
N GLY A 1021 0.95 11.44 -8.91
CA GLY A 1021 -0.49 11.32 -8.73
C GLY A 1021 -1.23 11.80 -9.98
N ILE A 1022 -2.41 11.25 -10.24
CA ILE A 1022 -3.27 11.63 -11.36
C ILE A 1022 -4.51 12.34 -10.83
N ARG A 1023 -4.86 13.47 -11.46
CA ARG A 1023 -6.08 14.24 -11.17
C ARG A 1023 -7.20 13.84 -12.15
N PRO A 1024 -8.42 13.54 -11.67
CA PRO A 1024 -9.58 13.32 -12.53
C PRO A 1024 -10.06 14.66 -13.10
N LYS A 1025 -9.97 14.83 -14.43
CA LYS A 1025 -10.44 16.01 -15.17
C LYS A 1025 -11.56 15.60 -16.12
N LEU A 1026 -12.59 16.42 -16.29
CA LEU A 1026 -13.67 16.18 -17.27
C LEU A 1026 -13.47 16.97 -18.58
N ASN A 1027 -12.46 17.85 -18.65
CA ASN A 1027 -12.09 18.56 -19.87
C ASN A 1027 -10.57 18.85 -19.93
N LYS A 1028 -9.91 18.50 -21.05
CA LYS A 1028 -8.48 18.78 -21.32
C LYS A 1028 -8.18 20.29 -21.40
N ASP A 1029 -9.16 21.12 -21.75
CA ASP A 1029 -9.02 22.58 -21.82
C ASP A 1029 -9.35 23.32 -20.51
N SER A 1030 -9.51 22.61 -19.39
CA SER A 1030 -9.80 23.25 -18.11
C SER A 1030 -8.58 23.94 -17.47
N GLY A 1031 -8.72 25.23 -17.16
CA GLY A 1031 -7.71 26.00 -16.43
C GLY A 1031 -7.86 25.89 -14.90
N SER A 1032 -6.74 25.78 -14.17
CA SER A 1032 -6.73 25.53 -12.71
C SER A 1032 -6.58 26.80 -11.84
N SER A 1033 -6.65 28.02 -12.41
CA SER A 1033 -6.46 29.26 -11.65
C SER A 1033 -7.28 30.44 -12.18
N PHE A 1034 -7.75 31.28 -11.25
CA PHE A 1034 -8.48 32.52 -11.51
C PHE A 1034 -7.74 33.42 -12.52
N GLY A 1035 -8.42 33.79 -13.61
CA GLY A 1035 -7.93 34.76 -14.60
C GLY A 1035 -7.29 34.18 -15.87
N SER A 1036 -7.19 32.85 -16.03
CA SER A 1036 -6.84 32.26 -17.33
C SER A 1036 -8.01 32.36 -18.32
N SER A 1037 -7.75 32.57 -19.61
CA SER A 1037 -8.79 32.67 -20.66
C SER A 1037 -9.42 31.32 -21.04
N LYS A 1038 -9.17 30.26 -20.26
CA LYS A 1038 -9.69 28.91 -20.48
C LYS A 1038 -10.90 28.65 -19.59
N VAL A 1039 -11.82 27.82 -20.07
CA VAL A 1039 -13.07 27.50 -19.37
C VAL A 1039 -12.76 26.88 -17.99
N TRP A 1040 -13.34 27.47 -16.94
CA TRP A 1040 -13.18 26.96 -15.58
C TRP A 1040 -13.99 25.68 -15.38
N GLN A 1041 -13.39 24.68 -14.74
CA GLN A 1041 -14.06 23.42 -14.40
C GLN A 1041 -14.24 23.31 -12.89
N ASP A 1042 -15.50 23.20 -12.46
CA ASP A 1042 -15.89 22.97 -11.06
C ASP A 1042 -15.99 21.46 -10.75
N PHE A 1043 -16.32 21.11 -9.51
CA PHE A 1043 -16.81 19.77 -9.18
C PHE A 1043 -18.22 19.56 -9.73
N GLU A 1044 -18.53 18.37 -10.23
CA GLU A 1044 -19.88 17.96 -10.62
C GLU A 1044 -20.37 16.95 -9.56
N ILE A 1045 -21.20 17.45 -8.63
CA ILE A 1045 -21.81 16.68 -7.54
C ILE A 1045 -23.32 16.87 -7.65
N GLN A 1046 -24.03 15.84 -8.11
CA GLN A 1046 -25.47 15.90 -8.38
C GLN A 1046 -26.12 14.52 -8.27
N GLU A 1047 -27.41 14.49 -7.98
CA GLU A 1047 -28.27 13.34 -8.27
C GLU A 1047 -28.58 13.33 -9.78
N GLU A 1048 -28.43 12.19 -10.46
CA GLU A 1048 -28.60 12.13 -11.91
C GLU A 1048 -30.07 12.12 -12.32
N GLU A 1049 -30.46 13.08 -13.16
CA GLU A 1049 -31.84 13.18 -13.67
C GLU A 1049 -32.31 11.86 -14.30
N GLY A 1050 -33.43 11.30 -13.81
CA GLY A 1050 -33.98 10.02 -14.24
C GLY A 1050 -33.49 8.79 -13.45
N PHE A 1051 -32.52 8.96 -12.55
CA PHE A 1051 -31.94 7.90 -11.70
C PHE A 1051 -32.01 8.31 -10.22
N PRO A 1052 -33.21 8.26 -9.59
CA PRO A 1052 -33.40 8.70 -8.22
C PRO A 1052 -32.63 7.80 -7.23
N GLY A 1053 -31.85 8.41 -6.35
CA GLY A 1053 -30.93 7.74 -5.44
C GLY A 1053 -29.53 7.46 -6.01
N PHE A 1054 -29.23 7.84 -7.27
CA PHE A 1054 -27.88 7.75 -7.83
C PHE A 1054 -27.18 9.11 -7.81
N ILE A 1055 -26.18 9.26 -6.94
CA ILE A 1055 -25.40 10.50 -6.79
C ILE A 1055 -24.02 10.32 -7.40
N ASN A 1056 -23.67 11.19 -8.34
CA ASN A 1056 -22.42 11.20 -9.06
C ASN A 1056 -21.46 12.25 -8.48
N LEU A 1057 -20.20 11.87 -8.23
CA LEU A 1057 -19.12 12.78 -7.85
C LEU A 1057 -18.02 12.75 -8.92
N LEU A 1058 -18.12 13.63 -9.91
CA LEU A 1058 -17.24 13.68 -11.07
C LEU A 1058 -16.25 14.86 -10.98
N GLY A 1059 -15.03 14.66 -11.49
CA GLY A 1059 -14.01 15.71 -11.57
C GLY A 1059 -13.42 16.16 -10.23
N ILE A 1060 -13.46 15.31 -9.19
CA ILE A 1060 -12.99 15.63 -7.83
C ILE A 1060 -11.44 15.65 -7.75
N GLU A 1061 -10.84 16.68 -8.34
CA GLU A 1061 -9.42 17.04 -8.21
C GLU A 1061 -9.16 17.92 -6.95
N SER A 1062 -8.02 18.62 -6.85
CA SER A 1062 -7.80 19.61 -5.78
C SER A 1062 -8.88 20.73 -5.83
N PRO A 1063 -9.50 21.11 -4.69
CA PRO A 1063 -9.16 20.80 -3.30
C PRO A 1063 -10.00 19.66 -2.66
N GLY A 1064 -10.24 18.57 -3.39
CA GLY A 1064 -11.12 17.46 -2.96
C GLY A 1064 -10.72 16.81 -1.62
N LEU A 1065 -9.42 16.73 -1.32
CA LEU A 1065 -8.93 16.27 -0.02
C LEU A 1065 -9.40 17.18 1.13
N THR A 1066 -9.18 18.50 1.02
CA THR A 1066 -9.66 19.50 1.99
C THR A 1066 -11.18 19.54 2.06
N SER A 1067 -11.86 19.28 0.95
CA SER A 1067 -13.32 19.38 0.82
C SER A 1067 -14.05 18.09 1.24
N SER A 1068 -13.34 16.99 1.48
CA SER A 1068 -13.87 15.63 1.66
C SER A 1068 -15.03 15.55 2.67
N LEU A 1069 -14.85 16.12 3.87
CA LEU A 1069 -15.88 16.12 4.91
C LEU A 1069 -17.12 16.97 4.53
N ALA A 1070 -16.91 18.10 3.85
CA ALA A 1070 -18.01 18.95 3.38
C ALA A 1070 -18.77 18.29 2.21
N ILE A 1071 -18.07 17.55 1.34
CA ILE A 1071 -18.68 16.71 0.30
C ILE A 1071 -19.53 15.61 0.95
N GLY A 1072 -19.02 14.91 1.96
CA GLY A 1072 -19.79 13.92 2.72
C GLY A 1072 -21.09 14.46 3.30
N LYS A 1073 -21.03 15.65 3.90
CA LYS A 1073 -22.21 16.37 4.42
C LYS A 1073 -23.18 16.79 3.29
N MET A 1074 -22.68 17.29 2.16
CA MET A 1074 -23.49 17.70 1.01
C MET A 1074 -24.23 16.51 0.39
N VAL A 1075 -23.59 15.34 0.24
CA VAL A 1075 -24.24 14.13 -0.29
C VAL A 1075 -25.35 13.64 0.66
N LYS A 1076 -25.12 13.73 1.97
CA LYS A 1076 -26.15 13.43 2.99
C LYS A 1076 -27.34 14.38 2.90
N GLU A 1077 -27.11 15.68 2.70
CA GLU A 1077 -28.15 16.71 2.50
C GLU A 1077 -28.88 16.60 1.14
N MET A 1078 -28.36 15.82 0.17
CA MET A 1078 -29.08 15.50 -1.06
C MET A 1078 -30.07 14.35 -0.88
N LEU A 1079 -29.72 13.36 -0.05
CA LEU A 1079 -30.59 12.19 0.20
C LEU A 1079 -31.67 12.46 1.26
N TYR A 1080 -31.51 13.50 2.09
CA TYR A 1080 -32.24 13.67 3.36
C TYR A 1080 -32.49 15.12 3.79
#